data_AF-A0A7J2HF06-F1
#
_entry.id   AF-A0A7J2HF06-F1
#
_cell.length_a   1.000
_cell.length_b   1.000
_cell.length_c   1.000
_cell.angle_alpha   90.00
_cell.angle_beta   90.00
_cell.angle_gamma   90.00
#
_symmetry.space_group_name_H-M   'P 1'
#
loop_
_entity.id
_entity.type
_entity.pdbx_description
1 polymer ?
#
loop_
_entity_poly.entity_id
_entity_poly.type
_entity_poly.pdbx_seq_one_letter_code
_entity_poly.pdbx_strand_id
1 'polypeptide(L)'
;LRAWIRRSVKTLKISDGQAILPYDERAKRVLTSLLIEHEVFGDGVKLPLSWFKVLLACLKPFSDQMLEGDDIFSAVEKLSGIPQRDKAGSFIGARMGRPEKAAQREMSPPVNVLFPIAEAGGSSRDLMAAAREGRKVAVELAARKCGRCNTITWRERCQECGLPTTLIGRCAECGLELEYSEEATCPRCGGKVSYSRKFVVNVGEELYRALKRLSEQAPSRLKGVKGLNSVAKIPELLEKGVLRAKYGLYIYKDGTIRFDSTNAPLTHFTPRQIGVSVEKLRELGYTHDVHGRRLESPDQVLELKPQDIVIPRKAAEHLVKVSKFIDDLLVKLAGMEPFYRMKSIEDVVGKLIVALSPHTYAGVVGRVIGFTDALACFAHPIFHAAKRRDCDGDEDSIMLLLDPLINFSRLYLPGRVGGRMDTPLLITVVIDPGEVDEQAHNLDVLDRIPLEFYRLAERGAHISKLSGKIPTIKTLLREGKPLRIGYTHPQSSLAAHPVESSYKRYGSMLEKILGQLKLAEKIASVDEHFVAEKMVETHLLSDILGNMRAFFLQGFRCKRCGARYRRPPLTNSCVSCGGEVTQTVFRGAVEKYVELVEKVLLKKIKSRYLAERINLALENIMNVFEAERKEQSSLEEFLGG
;
A
#
# COMPACT_ATOMS: atom_id res chain seq x y z
N LEU A 1 38.30 -20.09 -24.04
CA LEU A 1 37.29 -20.06 -25.12
C LEU A 1 37.91 -20.16 -26.52
N ARG A 2 38.83 -19.27 -26.93
CA ARG A 2 39.49 -19.28 -28.25
C ARG A 2 40.09 -20.65 -28.67
N ALA A 3 40.89 -21.26 -27.80
CA ALA A 3 41.49 -22.58 -28.04
C ALA A 3 40.46 -23.72 -28.09
N TRP A 4 39.37 -23.61 -27.32
CA TRP A 4 38.26 -24.58 -27.38
C TRP A 4 37.59 -24.51 -28.74
N ILE A 5 37.23 -23.31 -29.23
CA ILE A 5 36.65 -23.15 -30.57
C ILE A 5 37.59 -23.73 -31.63
N ARG A 6 38.89 -23.38 -31.60
CA ARG A 6 39.90 -23.88 -32.58
C ARG A 6 39.94 -25.41 -32.65
N ARG A 7 39.88 -26.10 -31.51
CA ARG A 7 39.93 -27.58 -31.44
C ARG A 7 38.60 -28.23 -31.81
N SER A 8 37.50 -27.61 -31.43
CA SER A 8 36.14 -28.12 -31.62
C SER A 8 35.63 -28.03 -33.05
N VAL A 9 36.31 -27.30 -33.93
CA VAL A 9 35.89 -27.11 -35.33
C VAL A 9 35.90 -28.41 -36.15
N LYS A 10 36.76 -29.37 -35.79
CA LYS A 10 36.79 -30.68 -36.47
C LYS A 10 35.54 -31.53 -36.23
N THR A 11 34.83 -31.26 -35.14
CA THR A 11 33.64 -32.00 -34.70
C THR A 11 32.40 -31.09 -34.64
N LEU A 12 32.52 -29.85 -35.12
CA LEU A 12 31.44 -28.88 -35.20
C LEU A 12 30.34 -29.39 -36.14
N LYS A 13 29.11 -29.41 -35.64
CA LYS A 13 27.92 -29.65 -36.47
C LYS A 13 27.08 -28.37 -36.49
N ILE A 14 26.60 -28.00 -37.68
CA ILE A 14 25.69 -26.88 -37.85
C ILE A 14 24.37 -27.43 -38.39
N SER A 15 23.29 -27.24 -37.64
CA SER A 15 21.93 -27.61 -38.05
C SER A 15 20.92 -26.66 -37.42
N ASP A 16 19.82 -26.38 -38.12
CA ASP A 16 18.67 -25.61 -37.59
C ASP A 16 19.03 -24.27 -36.92
N GLY A 17 20.02 -23.55 -37.48
CA GLY A 17 20.46 -22.26 -36.94
C GLY A 17 21.27 -22.37 -35.63
N GLN A 18 21.74 -23.56 -35.28
CA GLN A 18 22.56 -23.84 -34.09
C GLN A 18 23.95 -24.35 -34.50
N ALA A 19 24.94 -24.04 -33.67
CA ALA A 19 26.30 -24.57 -33.72
C ALA A 19 26.52 -25.52 -32.53
N ILE A 20 26.85 -26.77 -32.82
CA ILE A 20 27.03 -27.83 -31.82
C ILE A 20 28.51 -28.14 -31.69
N LEU A 21 29.08 -27.89 -30.51
CA LEU A 21 30.49 -28.14 -30.19
C LEU A 21 30.61 -29.18 -29.06
N PRO A 22 31.74 -29.90 -28.94
CA PRO A 22 32.00 -30.79 -27.80
C PRO A 22 31.95 -30.05 -26.47
N TYR A 23 31.43 -30.73 -25.45
CA TYR A 23 31.37 -30.24 -24.08
C TYR A 23 32.76 -29.96 -23.51
N ASP A 24 32.90 -28.81 -22.87
CA ASP A 24 34.07 -28.43 -22.07
C ASP A 24 33.58 -27.57 -20.90
N GLU A 25 33.86 -28.00 -19.67
CA GLU A 25 33.40 -27.35 -18.44
C GLU A 25 33.90 -25.89 -18.34
N ARG A 26 35.14 -25.61 -18.76
CA ARG A 26 35.69 -24.26 -18.71
C ARG A 26 35.05 -23.36 -19.76
N ALA A 27 34.84 -23.88 -20.97
CA ALA A 27 34.15 -23.15 -22.03
C ALA A 27 32.71 -22.83 -21.62
N LYS A 28 31.98 -23.81 -21.07
CA LYS A 28 30.62 -23.65 -20.57
C LYS A 28 30.56 -22.53 -19.52
N ARG A 29 31.44 -22.55 -18.51
CA ARG A 29 31.49 -21.48 -17.49
C ARG A 29 31.70 -20.10 -18.09
N VAL A 30 32.64 -19.96 -19.03
CA VAL A 30 32.91 -18.68 -19.69
C VAL A 30 31.71 -18.22 -20.52
N LEU A 31 31.04 -19.12 -21.25
CA LEU A 31 29.82 -18.81 -22.00
C LEU A 31 28.70 -18.32 -21.05
N THR A 32 28.53 -18.98 -19.90
CA THR A 32 27.59 -18.55 -18.87
C THR A 32 27.95 -17.16 -18.32
N SER A 33 29.22 -16.89 -18.00
CA SER A 33 29.68 -15.59 -17.51
C SER A 33 29.51 -14.46 -18.54
N LEU A 34 29.59 -14.78 -19.83
CA LEU A 34 29.34 -13.84 -20.92
C LEU A 34 27.84 -13.64 -21.23
N LEU A 35 26.94 -14.34 -20.51
CA LEU A 35 25.50 -14.35 -20.74
C LEU A 35 25.13 -14.78 -22.18
N ILE A 36 25.94 -15.66 -22.78
CA ILE A 36 25.64 -16.23 -24.10
C ILE A 36 24.69 -17.39 -23.90
N GLU A 37 23.52 -17.34 -24.54
CA GLU A 37 22.53 -18.40 -24.51
C GLU A 37 23.10 -19.70 -25.12
N HIS A 38 23.01 -20.80 -24.37
CA HIS A 38 23.48 -22.12 -24.80
C HIS A 38 22.73 -23.25 -24.11
N GLU A 39 22.65 -24.40 -24.76
CA GLU A 39 22.06 -25.64 -24.24
C GLU A 39 23.13 -26.72 -24.14
N VAL A 40 23.18 -27.46 -23.04
CA VAL A 40 24.02 -28.67 -22.92
C VAL A 40 23.17 -29.88 -23.28
N PHE A 41 23.62 -30.68 -24.25
CA PHE A 41 22.90 -31.85 -24.74
C PHE A 41 23.88 -33.02 -24.94
N GLY A 42 23.72 -34.10 -24.18
CA GLY A 42 24.68 -35.20 -24.16
C GLY A 42 26.09 -34.69 -23.87
N ASP A 43 27.05 -35.07 -24.71
CA ASP A 43 28.44 -34.60 -24.64
C ASP A 43 28.71 -33.32 -25.47
N GLY A 44 27.67 -32.52 -25.76
CA GLY A 44 27.75 -31.34 -26.61
C GLY A 44 27.16 -30.07 -25.97
N VAL A 45 27.59 -28.92 -26.50
CA VAL A 45 27.05 -27.59 -26.22
C VAL A 45 26.50 -27.02 -27.52
N LYS A 46 25.21 -26.68 -27.53
CA LYS A 46 24.54 -26.00 -28.64
C LYS A 46 24.50 -24.49 -28.38
N LEU A 47 24.88 -23.72 -29.39
CA LEU A 47 24.90 -22.26 -29.39
C LEU A 47 24.10 -21.73 -30.58
N PRO A 48 23.30 -20.67 -30.41
CA PRO A 48 22.72 -19.98 -31.56
C PRO A 48 23.81 -19.54 -32.53
N LEU A 49 23.60 -19.78 -33.82
CA LEU A 49 24.60 -19.51 -34.85
C LEU A 49 24.98 -18.01 -34.90
N SER A 50 24.05 -17.11 -34.55
CA SER A 50 24.30 -15.67 -34.40
C SER A 50 25.39 -15.40 -33.36
N TRP A 51 25.27 -15.97 -32.16
CA TRP A 51 26.25 -15.84 -31.10
C TRP A 51 27.58 -16.50 -31.48
N PHE A 52 27.54 -17.66 -32.10
CA PHE A 52 28.77 -18.33 -32.55
C PHE A 52 29.54 -17.50 -33.58
N LYS A 53 28.86 -16.88 -34.55
CA LYS A 53 29.47 -15.94 -35.52
C LYS A 53 30.13 -14.75 -34.82
N VAL A 54 29.48 -14.17 -33.82
CA VAL A 54 30.05 -13.08 -33.01
C VAL A 54 31.32 -13.54 -32.29
N LEU A 55 31.31 -14.73 -31.68
CA LEU A 55 32.51 -15.29 -31.05
C LEU A 55 33.65 -15.51 -32.04
N LEU A 56 33.37 -15.99 -33.25
CA LEU A 56 34.39 -16.15 -34.30
C LEU A 56 34.97 -14.81 -34.74
N ALA A 57 34.11 -13.81 -34.96
CA ALA A 57 34.53 -12.47 -35.39
C ALA A 57 35.37 -11.76 -34.32
N CYS A 58 34.95 -11.82 -33.06
CA CYS A 58 35.64 -11.15 -31.95
C CYS A 58 36.92 -11.88 -31.52
N LEU A 59 36.90 -13.22 -31.46
CA LEU A 59 38.01 -14.00 -30.89
C LEU A 59 39.00 -14.54 -31.92
N LYS A 60 38.73 -14.38 -33.23
CA LYS A 60 39.52 -14.88 -34.36
C LYS A 60 40.30 -16.16 -34.01
N PRO A 61 39.61 -17.28 -33.70
CA PRO A 61 40.25 -18.44 -33.08
C PRO A 61 41.27 -19.16 -33.95
N PHE A 62 41.28 -18.89 -35.25
CA PHE A 62 42.23 -19.45 -36.22
C PHE A 62 43.39 -18.50 -36.57
N SER A 63 43.38 -17.27 -36.04
CA SER A 63 44.56 -16.40 -36.10
C SER A 63 45.60 -16.91 -35.10
N ASP A 64 46.88 -16.74 -35.41
CA ASP A 64 47.99 -17.01 -34.49
C ASP A 64 48.42 -15.77 -33.69
N GLN A 65 47.76 -14.61 -33.91
CA GLN A 65 47.99 -13.39 -33.17
C GLN A 65 47.75 -13.60 -31.67
N MET A 66 48.69 -13.18 -30.82
CA MET A 66 48.57 -13.29 -29.37
C MET A 66 47.50 -12.31 -28.83
N LEU A 67 46.92 -12.64 -27.67
CA LEU A 67 46.03 -11.74 -26.95
C LEU A 67 46.90 -10.71 -26.22
N GLU A 68 46.85 -9.45 -26.65
CA GLU A 68 47.62 -8.35 -26.08
C GLU A 68 46.69 -7.20 -25.68
N GLY A 69 46.85 -6.65 -24.48
CA GLY A 69 46.03 -5.54 -23.98
C GLY A 69 46.04 -5.47 -22.46
N ASP A 70 45.82 -4.28 -21.91
CA ASP A 70 45.78 -4.04 -20.47
C ASP A 70 44.47 -4.59 -19.85
N ASP A 71 43.42 -4.72 -20.67
CA ASP A 71 42.12 -5.25 -20.30
C ASP A 71 41.50 -6.11 -21.43
N ILE A 72 40.42 -6.84 -21.10
CA ILE A 72 39.76 -7.78 -22.00
C ILE A 72 39.18 -7.08 -23.24
N PHE A 73 38.60 -5.88 -23.10
CA PHE A 73 38.01 -5.15 -24.20
C PHE A 73 39.09 -4.70 -25.19
N SER A 74 40.17 -4.11 -24.67
CA SER A 74 41.33 -3.71 -25.47
C SER A 74 41.95 -4.90 -26.23
N ALA A 75 42.06 -6.06 -25.58
CA ALA A 75 42.60 -7.27 -26.21
C ALA A 75 41.71 -7.82 -27.33
N VAL A 76 40.39 -7.81 -27.14
CA VAL A 76 39.42 -8.23 -28.17
C VAL A 76 39.37 -7.22 -29.32
N GLU A 77 39.44 -5.93 -29.04
CA GLU A 77 39.47 -4.88 -30.06
C GLU A 77 40.71 -4.98 -30.95
N LYS A 78 41.90 -5.11 -30.36
CA LYS A 78 43.16 -5.30 -31.12
C LYS A 78 43.16 -6.57 -31.97
N LEU A 79 42.53 -7.65 -31.48
CA LEU A 79 42.44 -8.91 -32.22
C LEU A 79 41.42 -8.84 -33.35
N SER A 80 40.20 -8.37 -33.04
CA SER A 80 39.09 -8.36 -33.99
C SER A 80 39.16 -7.22 -35.00
N GLY A 81 39.70 -6.07 -34.60
CA GLY A 81 39.59 -4.79 -35.31
C GLY A 81 38.25 -4.10 -35.09
N ILE A 82 37.42 -4.59 -34.15
CA ILE A 82 36.07 -4.09 -33.88
C ILE A 82 36.08 -3.34 -32.56
N PRO A 83 35.71 -2.05 -32.52
CA PRO A 83 35.62 -1.27 -31.29
C PRO A 83 34.74 -1.94 -30.25
N GLN A 84 35.29 -2.14 -29.06
CA GLN A 84 34.55 -2.73 -27.94
C GLN A 84 34.11 -1.64 -26.97
N ARG A 85 32.89 -1.77 -26.45
CA ARG A 85 32.36 -0.91 -25.39
C ARG A 85 31.70 -1.79 -24.35
N ASP A 86 31.78 -1.36 -23.09
CA ASP A 86 31.08 -2.04 -22.02
C ASP A 86 29.56 -1.95 -22.25
N LYS A 87 28.93 -3.11 -22.32
CA LYS A 87 27.47 -3.25 -22.50
C LYS A 87 26.74 -3.24 -21.17
N ALA A 88 27.40 -3.63 -20.09
CA ALA A 88 26.79 -3.71 -18.77
C ALA A 88 26.80 -2.33 -18.10
N GLY A 89 27.90 -1.59 -18.23
CA GLY A 89 28.03 -0.20 -17.79
C GLY A 89 27.94 -0.09 -16.26
N SER A 90 26.74 0.22 -15.76
CA SER A 90 26.50 0.44 -14.33
C SER A 90 25.47 -0.53 -13.79
N PHE A 91 25.78 -1.17 -12.67
CA PHE A 91 24.86 -2.03 -11.95
C PHE A 91 24.22 -1.27 -10.79
N ILE A 92 22.90 -1.36 -10.68
CA ILE A 92 22.14 -0.74 -9.59
C ILE A 92 21.67 -1.86 -8.66
N GLY A 93 22.06 -1.78 -7.39
CA GLY A 93 21.51 -2.64 -6.35
C GLY A 93 20.09 -2.22 -6.00
N ALA A 94 19.19 -3.18 -5.86
CA ALA A 94 17.83 -2.93 -5.40
C ALA A 94 17.44 -3.93 -4.31
N ARG A 95 16.64 -3.46 -3.35
CA ARG A 95 16.01 -4.30 -2.34
C ARG A 95 14.51 -4.08 -2.41
N MET A 96 13.74 -5.17 -2.42
CA MET A 96 12.29 -5.08 -2.32
C MET A 96 11.93 -4.41 -0.98
N GLY A 97 11.20 -3.30 -1.07
CA GLY A 97 10.79 -2.49 0.08
C GLY A 97 9.36 -2.80 0.50
N ARG A 98 8.45 -1.87 0.21
CA ARG A 98 7.02 -2.03 0.49
C ARG A 98 6.33 -2.73 -0.70
N PRO A 99 5.49 -3.75 -0.47
CA PRO A 99 4.70 -4.35 -1.55
C PRO A 99 3.63 -3.37 -2.03
N GLU A 100 3.11 -3.62 -3.23
CA GLU A 100 2.00 -2.89 -3.81
C GLU A 100 0.74 -2.93 -2.93
N LYS A 101 -0.23 -2.04 -3.11
CA LYS A 101 -1.50 -2.06 -2.35
C LYS A 101 -2.64 -1.51 -3.20
N ALA A 102 -3.78 -2.20 -3.17
CA ALA A 102 -5.05 -1.74 -3.73
C ALA A 102 -6.18 -2.37 -2.89
N ALA A 103 -6.63 -1.64 -1.87
CA ALA A 103 -7.61 -2.15 -0.91
C ALA A 103 -8.43 -1.02 -0.27
N GLN A 104 -9.66 -1.35 0.13
CA GLN A 104 -10.49 -0.46 0.95
C GLN A 104 -9.73 -0.10 2.24
N ARG A 105 -9.76 1.19 2.61
CA ARG A 105 -9.15 1.66 3.85
C ARG A 105 -10.06 1.30 5.01
N GLU A 106 -9.55 0.50 5.94
CA GLU A 106 -10.28 0.08 7.12
C GLU A 106 -9.63 0.64 8.38
N MET A 107 -10.45 1.17 9.29
CA MET A 107 -10.02 1.37 10.67
C MET A 107 -9.75 0.02 11.32
N SER A 108 -8.88 -0.02 12.33
CA SER A 108 -8.70 -1.22 13.14
C SER A 108 -9.38 -1.05 14.49
N PRO A 109 -10.43 -1.84 14.80
CA PRO A 109 -11.18 -2.72 13.91
C PRO A 109 -12.11 -1.96 12.93
N PRO A 110 -12.65 -2.62 11.88
CA PRO A 110 -13.45 -1.96 10.84
C PRO A 110 -14.73 -1.33 11.39
N VAL A 111 -15.17 -0.23 10.78
CA VAL A 111 -16.31 0.60 11.25
C VAL A 111 -17.19 0.98 10.07
N ASN A 112 -18.51 0.80 10.20
CA ASN A 112 -19.50 1.24 9.21
C ASN A 112 -20.10 2.61 9.57
N VAL A 113 -20.19 2.93 10.87
CA VAL A 113 -20.83 4.15 11.36
C VAL A 113 -20.15 4.70 12.61
N LEU A 114 -20.01 6.03 12.70
CA LEU A 114 -19.54 6.70 13.91
C LEU A 114 -20.65 6.80 14.95
N PHE A 115 -21.10 5.66 15.47
CA PHE A 115 -22.09 5.58 16.54
C PHE A 115 -21.53 4.83 17.75
N PRO A 116 -21.51 5.44 18.96
CA PRO A 116 -20.90 4.82 20.12
C PRO A 116 -21.80 3.77 20.76
N ILE A 117 -21.22 2.62 21.14
CA ILE A 117 -21.92 1.53 21.85
C ILE A 117 -21.20 1.06 23.12
N ALA A 118 -20.19 1.80 23.61
CA ALA A 118 -19.38 1.43 24.77
C ALA A 118 -18.83 -0.01 24.65
N GLU A 119 -19.19 -0.90 25.58
CA GLU A 119 -18.81 -2.32 25.57
C GLU A 119 -19.91 -3.24 25.01
N ALA A 120 -21.07 -2.70 24.60
CA ALA A 120 -22.13 -3.49 24.01
C ALA A 120 -21.70 -3.98 22.61
N GLY A 121 -22.15 -5.18 22.21
CA GLY A 121 -21.76 -5.78 20.93
C GLY A 121 -20.36 -6.43 20.91
N GLY A 122 -19.73 -6.59 22.08
CA GLY A 122 -18.49 -7.34 22.28
C GLY A 122 -17.26 -6.70 21.63
N SER A 123 -16.19 -7.49 21.46
CA SER A 123 -14.91 -7.03 20.90
C SER A 123 -15.01 -6.49 19.48
N SER A 124 -15.99 -6.99 18.71
CA SER A 124 -16.24 -6.56 17.33
C SER A 124 -17.03 -5.25 17.22
N ARG A 125 -17.63 -4.79 18.33
CA ARG A 125 -18.46 -3.58 18.41
C ARG A 125 -19.66 -3.64 17.43
N ASP A 126 -20.36 -4.78 17.43
CA ASP A 126 -21.49 -5.03 16.54
C ASP A 126 -22.80 -4.51 17.13
N LEU A 127 -23.40 -3.52 16.46
CA LEU A 127 -24.70 -2.94 16.82
C LEU A 127 -25.83 -3.98 16.75
N MET A 128 -25.73 -4.95 15.83
CA MET A 128 -26.75 -6.00 15.71
C MET A 128 -26.78 -6.89 16.95
N ALA A 129 -25.59 -7.26 17.46
CA ALA A 129 -25.47 -8.01 18.70
C ALA A 129 -25.96 -7.17 19.90
N ALA A 130 -25.56 -5.89 19.97
CA ALA A 130 -26.03 -4.99 21.03
C ALA A 130 -27.55 -4.81 21.04
N ALA A 131 -28.18 -4.73 19.86
CA ALA A 131 -29.63 -4.61 19.71
C ALA A 131 -30.38 -5.87 20.20
N ARG A 132 -29.88 -7.08 19.86
CA ARG A 132 -30.48 -8.36 20.30
C ARG A 132 -30.43 -8.55 21.82
N GLU A 133 -29.37 -8.05 22.47
CA GLU A 133 -29.26 -8.09 23.92
C GLU A 133 -30.27 -7.15 24.62
N GLY A 134 -30.91 -6.23 23.90
CA GLY A 134 -31.90 -5.28 24.44
C GLY A 134 -31.32 -4.31 25.49
N ARG A 135 -29.99 -4.21 25.59
CA ARG A 135 -29.33 -3.44 26.63
C ARG A 135 -29.38 -1.93 26.33
N LYS A 136 -29.83 -1.16 27.32
CA LYS A 136 -29.61 0.29 27.37
C LYS A 136 -28.14 0.55 27.68
N VAL A 137 -27.49 1.39 26.88
CA VAL A 137 -26.06 1.69 27.00
C VAL A 137 -25.87 3.14 27.40
N ALA A 138 -25.08 3.38 28.44
CA ALA A 138 -24.65 4.72 28.80
C ALA A 138 -23.46 5.14 27.91
N VAL A 139 -23.68 6.12 27.05
CA VAL A 139 -22.68 6.63 26.09
C VAL A 139 -22.53 8.13 26.20
N GLU A 140 -21.33 8.62 25.88
CA GLU A 140 -21.04 10.04 25.84
C GLU A 140 -21.40 10.60 24.45
N LEU A 141 -22.35 11.53 24.40
CA LEU A 141 -22.85 12.16 23.17
C LEU A 141 -22.92 13.68 23.33
N ALA A 142 -22.97 14.37 22.19
CA ALA A 142 -23.18 15.81 22.12
C ALA A 142 -24.41 16.26 22.92
N ALA A 143 -24.27 17.32 23.71
CA ALA A 143 -25.37 17.93 24.44
C ALA A 143 -25.99 19.05 23.60
N ARG A 144 -27.28 18.94 23.30
CA ARG A 144 -28.04 19.92 22.53
C ARG A 144 -29.25 20.40 23.32
N LYS A 145 -29.62 21.66 23.18
CA LYS A 145 -30.74 22.28 23.89
C LYS A 145 -31.79 22.77 22.90
N CYS A 146 -33.06 22.53 23.22
CA CYS A 146 -34.16 23.10 22.46
C CYS A 146 -34.43 24.53 22.91
N GLY A 147 -34.49 25.49 21.97
CA GLY A 147 -34.78 26.89 22.29
C GLY A 147 -36.19 27.16 22.82
N ARG A 148 -37.15 26.24 22.60
CA ARG A 148 -38.54 26.38 23.04
C ARG A 148 -38.82 25.70 24.38
N CYS A 149 -38.55 24.39 24.50
CA CYS A 149 -38.87 23.62 25.70
C CYS A 149 -37.70 23.50 26.69
N ASN A 150 -36.51 24.00 26.34
CA ASN A 150 -35.28 23.86 27.13
C ASN A 150 -34.83 22.42 27.41
N THR A 151 -35.51 21.40 26.86
CA THR A 151 -35.11 19.99 26.97
C THR A 151 -33.73 19.78 26.38
N ILE A 152 -32.87 19.09 27.13
CA ILE A 152 -31.52 18.71 26.70
C ILE A 152 -31.57 17.31 26.12
N THR A 153 -31.08 17.18 24.89
CA THR A 153 -31.04 15.92 24.13
C THR A 153 -29.74 15.85 23.33
N TRP A 154 -29.44 14.70 22.74
CA TRP A 154 -28.33 14.56 21.79
C TRP A 154 -28.79 14.67 20.32
N ARG A 155 -30.10 14.68 20.08
CA ARG A 155 -30.69 14.72 18.74
C ARG A 155 -30.74 16.13 18.17
N GLU A 156 -30.63 16.23 16.84
CA GLU A 156 -30.75 17.49 16.11
C GLU A 156 -32.14 18.12 16.18
N ARG A 157 -33.17 17.33 16.47
CA ARG A 157 -34.54 17.80 16.68
C ARG A 157 -35.05 17.38 18.04
N CYS A 158 -35.79 18.28 18.68
CA CYS A 158 -36.40 18.02 19.97
C CYS A 158 -37.50 16.95 19.84
N GLN A 159 -37.51 15.99 20.75
CA GLN A 159 -38.51 14.91 20.74
C GLN A 159 -39.89 15.36 21.23
N GLU A 160 -39.97 16.46 21.98
CA GLU A 160 -41.24 16.99 22.50
C GLU A 160 -41.92 17.93 21.52
N CYS A 161 -41.16 18.85 20.90
CA CYS A 161 -41.74 19.90 20.06
C CYS A 161 -41.29 19.88 18.58
N GLY A 162 -40.38 18.98 18.19
CA GLY A 162 -39.94 18.81 16.79
C GLY A 162 -39.01 19.90 16.23
N LEU A 163 -38.79 20.99 16.97
CA LEU A 163 -37.92 22.09 16.56
C LEU A 163 -36.43 21.71 16.59
N PRO A 164 -35.59 22.33 15.75
CA PRO A 164 -34.14 22.15 15.80
C PRO A 164 -33.55 22.49 17.17
N THR A 165 -32.52 21.74 17.58
CA THR A 165 -31.77 21.97 18.82
C THR A 165 -30.42 22.60 18.52
N THR A 166 -29.88 23.38 19.44
CA THR A 166 -28.54 24.01 19.34
C THR A 166 -27.53 23.23 20.16
N LEU A 167 -26.29 23.12 19.67
CA LEU A 167 -25.20 22.44 20.38
C LEU A 167 -24.71 23.34 21.53
N ILE A 168 -24.69 22.79 22.74
CA ILE A 168 -24.30 23.51 23.96
C ILE A 168 -23.13 22.83 24.67
N GLY A 169 -22.26 23.65 25.23
CA GLY A 169 -21.14 23.25 26.07
C GLY A 169 -21.28 23.75 27.49
N ARG A 170 -20.58 23.11 28.42
CA ARG A 170 -20.49 23.56 29.81
C ARG A 170 -19.02 23.63 30.24
N CYS A 171 -18.60 24.76 30.78
CA CYS A 171 -17.26 24.91 31.35
C CYS A 171 -17.14 24.03 32.61
N ALA A 172 -16.05 23.26 32.71
CA ALA A 172 -15.79 22.39 33.85
C ALA A 172 -15.46 23.16 35.14
N GLU A 173 -14.96 24.40 35.03
CA GLU A 173 -14.51 25.21 36.16
C GLU A 173 -15.59 26.16 36.67
N CYS A 174 -16.14 27.02 35.79
CA CYS A 174 -17.11 28.04 36.19
C CYS A 174 -18.57 27.68 35.88
N GLY A 175 -18.82 26.53 35.25
CA GLY A 175 -20.17 26.05 34.97
C GLY A 175 -20.94 26.80 33.88
N LEU A 176 -20.34 27.81 33.23
CA LEU A 176 -20.95 28.62 32.17
C LEU A 176 -21.41 27.73 31.00
N GLU A 177 -22.66 27.92 30.58
CA GLU A 177 -23.22 27.32 29.37
C GLU A 177 -22.83 28.18 28.16
N LEU A 178 -22.29 27.55 27.12
CA LEU A 178 -21.72 28.21 25.96
C LEU A 178 -22.23 27.53 24.68
N GLU A 179 -22.33 28.29 23.60
CA GLU A 179 -22.51 27.72 22.27
C GLU A 179 -21.23 27.03 21.78
N TYR A 180 -21.35 26.25 20.71
CA TYR A 180 -20.21 25.52 20.18
C TYR A 180 -19.12 26.42 19.61
N SER A 181 -17.91 26.24 20.13
CA SER A 181 -16.65 26.74 19.59
C SER A 181 -15.65 25.59 19.44
N GLU A 182 -14.95 25.57 18.30
CA GLU A 182 -13.91 24.56 18.01
C GLU A 182 -12.74 24.60 19.00
N GLU A 183 -12.43 25.77 19.55
CA GLU A 183 -11.32 25.96 20.48
C GLU A 183 -11.61 25.29 21.84
N ALA A 184 -12.90 25.08 22.15
CA ALA A 184 -13.37 24.47 23.39
C ALA A 184 -12.80 25.12 24.67
N THR A 185 -12.51 26.42 24.61
CA THR A 185 -11.97 27.23 25.72
C THR A 185 -13.03 28.19 26.24
N CYS A 186 -13.14 28.30 27.55
CA CYS A 186 -14.12 29.18 28.19
C CYS A 186 -13.64 30.64 28.11
N PRO A 187 -14.41 31.57 27.51
CA PRO A 187 -14.02 32.97 27.41
C PRO A 187 -13.99 33.68 28.78
N ARG A 188 -14.66 33.13 29.80
CA ARG A 188 -14.75 33.74 31.14
C ARG A 188 -13.57 33.39 32.04
N CYS A 189 -13.08 32.14 31.99
CA CYS A 189 -12.06 31.66 32.94
C CYS A 189 -10.87 30.94 32.29
N GLY A 190 -10.86 30.79 30.95
CA GLY A 190 -9.82 30.03 30.25
C GLY A 190 -9.91 28.50 30.40
N GLY A 191 -10.83 28.00 31.23
CA GLY A 191 -11.04 26.58 31.47
C GLY A 191 -11.59 25.80 30.28
N LYS A 192 -11.49 24.48 30.31
CA LYS A 192 -11.98 23.58 29.24
C LYS A 192 -13.51 23.49 29.23
N VAL A 193 -14.08 23.54 28.02
CA VAL A 193 -15.53 23.39 27.78
C VAL A 193 -15.82 21.97 27.29
N SER A 194 -16.75 21.29 27.95
CA SER A 194 -17.26 20.00 27.50
C SER A 194 -18.58 20.19 26.75
N TYR A 195 -18.64 19.72 25.51
CA TYR A 195 -19.85 19.72 24.68
C TYR A 195 -20.62 18.40 24.75
N SER A 196 -20.18 17.47 25.59
CA SER A 196 -20.75 16.14 25.72
C SER A 196 -21.34 15.88 27.10
N ARG A 197 -22.37 15.03 27.14
CA ARG A 197 -22.98 14.49 28.36
C ARG A 197 -23.19 12.99 28.20
N LYS A 198 -23.33 12.27 29.32
CA LYS A 198 -23.73 10.86 29.31
C LYS A 198 -25.22 10.75 29.07
N PHE A 199 -25.61 10.00 28.05
CA PHE A 199 -26.98 9.65 27.74
C PHE A 199 -27.16 8.14 27.79
N VAL A 200 -28.35 7.69 28.21
CA VAL A 200 -28.74 6.29 28.16
C VAL A 200 -29.47 6.05 26.85
N VAL A 201 -28.90 5.23 25.98
CA VAL A 201 -29.41 4.97 24.63
C VAL A 201 -29.84 3.52 24.51
N ASN A 202 -31.04 3.27 23.96
CA ASN A 202 -31.47 1.95 23.57
C ASN A 202 -31.06 1.70 22.10
N VAL A 203 -29.98 0.95 21.91
CA VAL A 203 -29.42 0.69 20.57
C VAL A 203 -30.43 -0.02 19.66
N GLY A 204 -31.21 -0.95 20.20
CA GLY A 204 -32.22 -1.68 19.42
C GLY A 204 -33.35 -0.78 18.92
N GLU A 205 -33.80 0.16 19.74
CA GLU A 205 -34.83 1.12 19.34
C GLU A 205 -34.32 2.11 18.29
N GLU A 206 -33.11 2.65 18.47
CA GLU A 206 -32.51 3.55 17.46
C GLU A 206 -32.30 2.83 16.12
N LEU A 207 -31.82 1.59 16.16
CA LEU A 207 -31.63 0.78 14.97
C LEU A 207 -32.96 0.46 14.28
N TYR A 208 -34.00 0.10 15.04
CA TYR A 208 -35.34 -0.13 14.49
C TYR A 208 -35.90 1.11 13.80
N ARG A 209 -35.75 2.30 14.41
CA ARG A 209 -36.17 3.56 13.78
C ARG A 209 -35.40 3.84 12.49
N ALA A 210 -34.10 3.60 12.48
CA ALA A 210 -33.26 3.76 11.28
C ALA A 210 -33.71 2.83 10.14
N LEU A 211 -33.94 1.55 10.44
CA LEU A 211 -34.42 0.56 9.47
C LEU A 211 -35.81 0.90 8.93
N LYS A 212 -36.74 1.31 9.82
CA LYS A 212 -38.09 1.73 9.45
C LYS A 212 -38.06 2.94 8.52
N ARG A 213 -37.22 3.93 8.81
CA ARG A 213 -37.08 5.12 7.96
C ARG A 213 -36.54 4.78 6.57
N LEU A 214 -35.56 3.88 6.49
CA LEU A 214 -34.96 3.45 5.22
C LEU A 214 -35.82 2.46 4.43
N SER A 215 -36.81 1.84 5.08
CA SER A 215 -37.52 0.66 4.56
C SER A 215 -36.54 -0.42 4.08
N GLU A 216 -35.52 -0.70 4.91
CA GLU A 216 -34.45 -1.65 4.61
C GLU A 216 -34.45 -2.80 5.62
N GLN A 217 -33.95 -3.96 5.17
CA GLN A 217 -33.74 -5.11 6.05
C GLN A 217 -32.51 -4.90 6.94
N ALA A 218 -32.53 -5.54 8.10
CA ALA A 218 -31.41 -5.48 9.03
C ALA A 218 -30.17 -6.20 8.43
N PRO A 219 -29.00 -5.54 8.39
CA PRO A 219 -27.79 -6.18 7.89
C PRO A 219 -27.32 -7.29 8.85
N SER A 220 -26.48 -8.21 8.33
CA SER A 220 -25.95 -9.32 9.14
C SER A 220 -25.04 -8.85 10.28
N ARG A 221 -24.24 -7.81 10.03
CA ARG A 221 -23.36 -7.16 11.00
C ARG A 221 -23.36 -5.65 10.73
N LEU A 222 -23.30 -4.85 11.79
CA LEU A 222 -23.18 -3.40 11.69
C LEU A 222 -22.17 -2.92 12.73
N LYS A 223 -20.98 -2.51 12.29
CA LYS A 223 -19.88 -2.16 13.21
C LYS A 223 -19.90 -0.69 13.56
N GLY A 224 -19.98 -0.39 14.85
CA GLY A 224 -19.89 0.96 15.40
C GLY A 224 -18.53 1.27 16.00
N VAL A 225 -18.53 2.26 16.90
CA VAL A 225 -17.35 2.63 17.68
C VAL A 225 -17.59 2.41 19.17
N LYS A 226 -16.52 2.20 19.93
CA LYS A 226 -16.60 2.09 21.40
C LYS A 226 -17.00 3.44 22.03
N GLY A 227 -16.44 4.52 21.50
CA GLY A 227 -16.73 5.88 21.90
C GLY A 227 -16.31 6.84 20.80
N LEU A 228 -16.90 8.03 20.80
CA LEU A 228 -16.50 9.08 19.87
C LEU A 228 -15.24 9.79 20.39
N ASN A 229 -14.31 10.08 19.48
CA ASN A 229 -13.07 10.80 19.81
C ASN A 229 -13.14 12.29 19.44
N SER A 230 -14.22 12.73 18.80
CA SER A 230 -14.42 14.12 18.42
C SER A 230 -14.70 15.00 19.64
N VAL A 231 -14.43 16.29 19.51
CA VAL A 231 -14.62 17.27 20.60
C VAL A 231 -16.09 17.35 21.01
N ALA A 232 -16.98 17.45 20.03
CA ALA A 232 -18.41 17.56 20.28
C ALA A 232 -19.10 16.22 20.58
N LYS A 233 -18.46 15.08 20.28
CA LYS A 233 -19.06 13.73 20.42
C LYS A 233 -20.40 13.60 19.69
N ILE A 234 -20.52 14.19 18.50
CA ILE A 234 -21.71 14.07 17.66
C ILE A 234 -21.69 12.69 16.99
N PRO A 235 -22.72 11.86 17.18
CA PRO A 235 -22.83 10.58 16.49
C PRO A 235 -23.25 10.79 15.04
N GLU A 236 -22.83 9.89 14.17
CA GLU A 236 -23.34 9.79 12.81
C GLU A 236 -24.73 9.12 12.80
N LEU A 237 -25.55 9.45 11.80
CA LEU A 237 -26.84 8.79 11.55
C LEU A 237 -26.66 7.28 11.30
N LEU A 238 -27.42 6.47 12.04
CA LEU A 238 -27.40 5.00 11.91
C LEU A 238 -27.83 4.54 10.52
N GLU A 239 -28.72 5.29 9.88
CA GLU A 239 -29.18 5.03 8.53
C GLU A 239 -28.02 4.96 7.53
N LYS A 240 -27.04 5.87 7.65
CA LYS A 240 -25.82 5.83 6.81
C LYS A 240 -25.05 4.53 7.06
N GLY A 241 -24.94 4.11 8.32
CA GLY A 241 -24.31 2.84 8.71
C GLY A 241 -24.95 1.61 8.10
N VAL A 242 -26.29 1.54 8.13
CA VAL A 242 -27.07 0.44 7.54
C VAL A 242 -26.82 0.36 6.03
N LEU A 243 -26.90 1.50 5.33
CA LEU A 243 -26.65 1.54 3.89
C LEU A 243 -25.19 1.17 3.54
N ARG A 244 -24.20 1.60 4.32
CA ARG A 244 -22.80 1.18 4.11
C ARG A 244 -22.62 -0.32 4.35
N ALA A 245 -23.22 -0.87 5.40
CA ALA A 245 -23.16 -2.30 5.69
C ALA A 245 -23.79 -3.16 4.57
N LYS A 246 -24.90 -2.70 3.98
CA LYS A 246 -25.55 -3.32 2.81
C LYS A 246 -24.58 -3.52 1.64
N TYR A 247 -23.66 -2.58 1.43
CA TYR A 247 -22.66 -2.62 0.35
C TYR A 247 -21.26 -3.09 0.78
N GLY A 248 -21.08 -3.50 2.05
CA GLY A 248 -19.78 -3.93 2.58
C GLY A 248 -18.76 -2.80 2.68
N LEU A 249 -19.21 -1.56 2.86
CA LEU A 249 -18.38 -0.36 2.91
C LEU A 249 -18.01 0.01 4.35
N TYR A 250 -16.76 0.43 4.55
CA TYR A 250 -16.28 0.95 5.83
C TYR A 250 -15.86 2.41 5.70
N ILE A 251 -15.96 3.12 6.81
CA ILE A 251 -15.57 4.54 6.90
C ILE A 251 -14.23 4.73 7.57
N TYR A 252 -13.65 5.89 7.29
CA TYR A 252 -12.56 6.45 8.08
C TYR A 252 -13.08 7.39 9.18
N LYS A 253 -12.17 7.95 9.96
CA LYS A 253 -12.46 8.76 11.17
C LYS A 253 -13.30 10.02 10.92
N ASP A 254 -13.40 10.45 9.67
CA ASP A 254 -14.08 11.65 9.23
C ASP A 254 -15.41 11.37 8.51
N GLY A 255 -15.85 10.10 8.46
CA GLY A 255 -17.10 9.68 7.83
C GLY A 255 -16.98 9.32 6.33
N THR A 256 -15.83 9.58 5.72
CA THR A 256 -15.57 9.29 4.29
C THR A 256 -15.23 7.82 4.05
N ILE A 257 -15.50 7.33 2.83
CA ILE A 257 -15.22 5.97 2.36
C ILE A 257 -14.06 6.03 1.38
N ARG A 258 -12.98 5.28 1.67
CA ARG A 258 -11.69 5.42 0.99
C ARG A 258 -11.17 4.11 0.44
N PHE A 259 -10.50 4.22 -0.70
CA PHE A 259 -9.72 3.13 -1.30
C PHE A 259 -8.25 3.52 -1.38
N ASP A 260 -7.37 2.81 -0.69
CA ASP A 260 -5.93 3.06 -0.74
C ASP A 260 -5.32 2.34 -1.96
N SER A 261 -4.50 3.05 -2.73
CA SER A 261 -3.75 2.51 -3.87
C SER A 261 -2.31 3.03 -3.89
N THR A 262 -1.35 2.16 -4.24
CA THR A 262 0.04 2.58 -4.51
C THR A 262 0.08 3.51 -5.71
N ASN A 263 0.90 4.56 -5.64
CA ASN A 263 1.08 5.52 -6.72
C ASN A 263 2.08 5.04 -7.77
N ALA A 264 1.79 5.29 -9.05
CA ALA A 264 2.73 5.09 -10.14
C ALA A 264 2.60 6.21 -11.18
N PRO A 265 3.70 6.80 -11.66
CA PRO A 265 3.63 7.89 -12.62
C PRO A 265 3.30 7.36 -14.02
N LEU A 266 2.47 8.09 -14.75
CA LEU A 266 2.13 7.82 -16.15
C LEU A 266 1.96 9.13 -16.91
N THR A 267 2.60 9.25 -18.06
CA THR A 267 2.45 10.41 -18.96
C THR A 267 1.74 10.04 -20.26
N HIS A 268 1.81 8.78 -20.67
CA HIS A 268 1.26 8.30 -21.93
C HIS A 268 0.55 6.97 -21.75
N PHE A 269 -0.48 6.73 -22.56
CA PHE A 269 -1.21 5.47 -22.55
C PHE A 269 -1.80 5.17 -23.92
N THR A 270 -2.14 3.91 -24.16
CA THR A 270 -3.02 3.53 -25.27
C THR A 270 -4.42 3.18 -24.73
N PRO A 271 -5.49 3.37 -25.51
CA PRO A 271 -6.84 2.91 -25.12
C PRO A 271 -6.87 1.43 -24.69
N ARG A 272 -6.09 0.57 -25.38
CA ARG A 272 -5.95 -0.85 -25.05
C ARG A 272 -5.39 -1.06 -23.64
N GLN A 273 -4.34 -0.33 -23.26
CA GLN A 273 -3.70 -0.47 -21.95
C GLN A 273 -4.62 -0.17 -20.77
N ILE A 274 -5.57 0.75 -20.97
CA ILE A 274 -6.48 1.20 -19.92
C ILE A 274 -7.88 0.57 -20.04
N GLY A 275 -8.08 -0.30 -21.03
CA GLY A 275 -9.33 -1.03 -21.25
C GLY A 275 -10.54 -0.15 -21.56
N VAL A 276 -10.36 0.94 -22.30
CA VAL A 276 -11.44 1.88 -22.66
C VAL A 276 -11.53 2.05 -24.17
N SER A 277 -12.75 2.20 -24.70
CA SER A 277 -12.97 2.37 -26.13
C SER A 277 -12.50 3.73 -26.65
N VAL A 278 -12.16 3.78 -27.93
CA VAL A 278 -11.73 5.01 -28.61
C VAL A 278 -12.84 6.06 -28.56
N GLU A 279 -14.08 5.65 -28.77
CA GLU A 279 -15.27 6.53 -28.75
C GLU A 279 -15.39 7.21 -27.37
N LYS A 280 -15.22 6.44 -26.30
CA LYS A 280 -15.33 6.97 -24.95
C LYS A 280 -14.22 7.98 -24.63
N LEU A 281 -13.00 7.72 -25.08
CA LEU A 281 -11.89 8.67 -24.89
C LEU A 281 -12.10 9.96 -25.70
N ARG A 282 -12.67 9.86 -26.91
CA ARG A 282 -13.07 11.05 -27.68
C ARG A 282 -14.11 11.90 -26.93
N GLU A 283 -15.11 11.27 -26.29
CA GLU A 283 -16.09 11.98 -25.43
C GLU A 283 -15.41 12.71 -24.26
N LEU A 284 -14.35 12.12 -23.68
CA LEU A 284 -13.57 12.73 -22.59
C LEU A 284 -12.63 13.86 -23.05
N GLY A 285 -12.56 14.10 -24.36
CA GLY A 285 -11.78 15.16 -24.98
C GLY A 285 -10.38 14.73 -25.44
N TYR A 286 -10.15 13.44 -25.66
CA TYR A 286 -8.95 12.92 -26.33
C TYR A 286 -9.22 12.76 -27.83
N THR A 287 -8.78 13.72 -28.63
CA THR A 287 -9.11 13.79 -30.07
C THR A 287 -7.97 13.34 -30.98
N HIS A 288 -6.72 13.54 -30.57
CA HIS A 288 -5.53 13.25 -31.36
C HIS A 288 -4.47 12.50 -30.54
N ASP A 289 -3.67 11.69 -31.22
CA ASP A 289 -2.50 11.01 -30.67
C ASP A 289 -1.31 11.96 -30.48
N VAL A 290 -0.22 11.45 -29.89
CA VAL A 290 1.04 12.21 -29.66
C VAL A 290 1.66 12.76 -30.95
N HIS A 291 1.31 12.21 -32.11
CA HIS A 291 1.79 12.65 -33.42
C HIS A 291 0.81 13.61 -34.11
N GLY A 292 -0.28 14.00 -33.44
CA GLY A 292 -1.30 14.89 -33.98
C GLY A 292 -2.26 14.23 -34.97
N ARG A 293 -2.26 12.89 -35.08
CA ARG A 293 -3.23 12.16 -35.92
C ARG A 293 -4.52 11.94 -35.13
N ARG A 294 -5.66 11.93 -35.82
CA ARG A 294 -6.97 11.67 -35.19
C ARG A 294 -6.93 10.31 -34.47
N LEU A 295 -7.48 10.25 -33.26
CA LEU A 295 -7.58 9.01 -32.50
C LEU A 295 -8.63 8.11 -33.14
N GLU A 296 -8.25 7.00 -33.75
CA GLU A 296 -9.08 6.04 -34.49
C GLU A 296 -8.80 4.58 -34.09
N SER A 297 -7.63 4.29 -33.51
CA SER A 297 -7.19 2.95 -33.16
C SER A 297 -6.90 2.81 -31.66
N PRO A 298 -7.16 1.65 -31.05
CA PRO A 298 -6.84 1.38 -29.64
C PRO A 298 -5.34 1.26 -29.35
N ASP A 299 -4.50 1.23 -30.40
CA ASP A 299 -3.03 1.12 -30.29
C ASP A 299 -2.32 2.47 -30.45
N GLN A 300 -3.07 3.56 -30.67
CA GLN A 300 -2.50 4.91 -30.69
C GLN A 300 -2.14 5.37 -29.29
N VAL A 301 -0.97 5.98 -29.17
CA VAL A 301 -0.46 6.54 -27.91
C VAL A 301 -1.03 7.94 -27.72
N LEU A 302 -1.66 8.16 -26.58
CA LEU A 302 -2.24 9.42 -26.14
C LEU A 302 -1.41 9.99 -24.98
N GLU A 303 -1.30 11.31 -24.94
CA GLU A 303 -0.72 12.04 -23.80
C GLU A 303 -1.78 12.21 -22.71
N LEU A 304 -1.47 11.80 -21.48
CA LEU A 304 -2.36 11.86 -20.32
C LEU A 304 -2.52 13.31 -19.85
N LYS A 305 -3.76 13.77 -19.68
CA LYS A 305 -4.02 15.11 -19.14
C LYS A 305 -3.66 15.17 -17.65
N PRO A 306 -3.25 16.33 -17.13
CA PRO A 306 -2.68 16.42 -15.77
C PRO A 306 -3.56 15.92 -14.63
N GLN A 307 -4.89 15.96 -14.74
CA GLN A 307 -5.83 15.51 -13.71
C GLN A 307 -6.60 14.23 -14.09
N ASP A 308 -6.23 13.59 -15.20
CA ASP A 308 -6.80 12.31 -15.62
C ASP A 308 -6.00 11.16 -15.00
N ILE A 309 -6.71 10.14 -14.52
CA ILE A 309 -6.11 9.01 -13.80
C ILE A 309 -6.62 7.66 -14.29
N VAL A 310 -5.77 6.65 -14.17
CA VAL A 310 -6.09 5.24 -14.46
C VAL A 310 -5.98 4.47 -13.15
N ILE A 311 -7.08 3.85 -12.73
CA ILE A 311 -7.18 3.21 -11.41
C ILE A 311 -7.15 1.67 -11.51
N PRO A 312 -6.78 0.95 -10.44
CA PRO A 312 -6.94 -0.51 -10.41
C PRO A 312 -8.39 -0.93 -10.62
N ARG A 313 -8.65 -2.06 -11.29
CA ARG A 313 -10.03 -2.62 -11.39
C ARG A 313 -10.69 -2.80 -10.02
N LYS A 314 -9.94 -3.24 -9.01
CA LYS A 314 -10.41 -3.35 -7.62
C LYS A 314 -10.93 -2.03 -7.05
N ALA A 315 -10.29 -0.91 -7.43
CA ALA A 315 -10.74 0.42 -7.03
C ALA A 315 -12.07 0.75 -7.72
N ALA A 316 -12.18 0.50 -9.03
CA ALA A 316 -13.41 0.74 -9.79
C ALA A 316 -14.61 -0.04 -9.22
N GLU A 317 -14.43 -1.34 -8.95
CA GLU A 317 -15.46 -2.18 -8.30
C GLU A 317 -15.90 -1.62 -6.94
N HIS A 318 -14.95 -1.10 -6.16
CA HIS A 318 -15.24 -0.46 -4.90
C HIS A 318 -16.00 0.85 -5.10
N LEU A 319 -15.60 1.72 -6.04
CA LEU A 319 -16.31 2.97 -6.33
C LEU A 319 -17.73 2.74 -6.84
N VAL A 320 -18.00 1.67 -7.59
CA VAL A 320 -19.37 1.27 -7.96
C VAL A 320 -20.21 1.00 -6.71
N LYS A 321 -19.67 0.29 -5.70
CA LYS A 321 -20.38 0.08 -4.43
C LYS A 321 -20.64 1.39 -3.69
N VAL A 322 -19.64 2.28 -3.65
CA VAL A 322 -19.78 3.63 -3.05
C VAL A 322 -20.86 4.44 -3.77
N SER A 323 -20.93 4.36 -5.11
CA SER A 323 -21.93 5.07 -5.91
C SER A 323 -23.36 4.66 -5.55
N LYS A 324 -23.60 3.35 -5.39
CA LYS A 324 -24.91 2.80 -4.99
C LYS A 324 -25.30 3.21 -3.58
N PHE A 325 -24.32 3.26 -2.67
CA PHE A 325 -24.52 3.81 -1.33
C PHE A 325 -24.94 5.28 -1.38
N ILE A 326 -24.26 6.11 -2.18
CA ILE A 326 -24.57 7.54 -2.30
C ILE A 326 -25.96 7.74 -2.91
N ASP A 327 -26.30 6.99 -3.96
CA ASP A 327 -27.62 7.04 -4.59
C ASP A 327 -28.74 6.64 -3.62
N ASP A 328 -28.58 5.54 -2.89
CA ASP A 328 -29.54 5.13 -1.85
C ASP A 328 -29.65 6.19 -0.73
N LEU A 329 -28.54 6.82 -0.36
CA LEU A 329 -28.52 7.87 0.67
C LEU A 329 -29.32 9.09 0.20
N LEU A 330 -29.12 9.54 -1.05
CA LEU A 330 -29.85 10.67 -1.63
C LEU A 330 -31.36 10.38 -1.72
N VAL A 331 -31.73 9.22 -2.24
CA VAL A 331 -33.14 8.84 -2.39
C VAL A 331 -33.81 8.68 -1.03
N LYS A 332 -33.22 7.91 -0.12
CA LYS A 332 -33.88 7.47 1.12
C LYS A 332 -33.80 8.47 2.25
N LEU A 333 -32.76 9.29 2.32
CA LEU A 333 -32.57 10.25 3.42
C LEU A 333 -32.80 11.70 3.00
N ALA A 334 -32.51 12.05 1.75
CA ALA A 334 -32.67 13.41 1.24
C ALA A 334 -33.91 13.59 0.35
N GLY A 335 -34.57 12.51 -0.09
CA GLY A 335 -35.70 12.59 -1.01
C GLY A 335 -35.32 13.12 -2.40
N MET A 336 -34.05 12.94 -2.78
CA MET A 336 -33.48 13.42 -4.04
C MET A 336 -33.37 12.30 -5.07
N GLU A 337 -33.23 12.67 -6.34
CA GLU A 337 -32.92 11.72 -7.41
C GLU A 337 -31.53 11.09 -7.23
N PRO A 338 -31.32 9.83 -7.65
CA PRO A 338 -29.99 9.21 -7.64
C PRO A 338 -29.07 9.93 -8.63
N PHE A 339 -27.82 10.16 -8.22
CA PHE A 339 -26.84 10.98 -8.93
C PHE A 339 -25.95 10.17 -9.87
N TYR A 340 -25.37 9.07 -9.39
CA TYR A 340 -24.36 8.33 -10.12
C TYR A 340 -24.94 7.30 -11.09
N ARG A 341 -25.94 6.52 -10.63
CA ARG A 341 -26.65 5.48 -11.38
C ARG A 341 -25.72 4.43 -12.03
N MET A 342 -24.56 4.17 -11.42
CA MET A 342 -23.57 3.22 -11.97
C MET A 342 -24.01 1.77 -11.76
N LYS A 343 -23.89 0.96 -12.81
CA LYS A 343 -24.19 -0.47 -12.82
C LYS A 343 -22.92 -1.30 -12.90
N SER A 344 -21.95 -0.86 -13.69
CA SER A 344 -20.69 -1.57 -13.94
C SER A 344 -19.47 -0.66 -13.78
N ILE A 345 -18.27 -1.23 -13.90
CA ILE A 345 -17.02 -0.47 -13.74
C ILE A 345 -16.86 0.55 -14.86
N GLU A 346 -17.36 0.29 -16.06
CA GLU A 346 -17.29 1.18 -17.22
C GLU A 346 -17.98 2.54 -16.94
N ASP A 347 -19.01 2.55 -16.10
CA ASP A 347 -19.72 3.77 -15.69
C ASP A 347 -18.87 4.70 -14.79
N VAL A 348 -17.76 4.19 -14.24
CA VAL A 348 -16.79 4.98 -13.46
C VAL A 348 -15.95 5.88 -14.39
N VAL A 349 -15.82 5.55 -15.67
CA VAL A 349 -15.09 6.36 -16.65
C VAL A 349 -15.77 7.72 -16.83
N GLY A 350 -14.98 8.79 -16.68
CA GLY A 350 -15.42 10.18 -16.72
C GLY A 350 -15.90 10.72 -15.37
N LYS A 351 -15.94 9.91 -14.31
CA LYS A 351 -16.38 10.35 -12.99
C LYS A 351 -15.24 11.01 -12.23
N LEU A 352 -15.61 12.03 -11.43
CA LEU A 352 -14.67 12.76 -10.61
C LEU A 352 -14.44 12.04 -9.27
N ILE A 353 -13.18 12.02 -8.88
CA ILE A 353 -12.71 11.47 -7.62
C ILE A 353 -11.89 12.52 -6.88
N VAL A 354 -11.80 12.39 -5.56
CA VAL A 354 -10.85 13.13 -4.73
C VAL A 354 -9.76 12.15 -4.32
N ALA A 355 -8.53 12.46 -4.72
CA ALA A 355 -7.35 11.74 -4.27
C ALA A 355 -6.74 12.50 -3.08
N LEU A 356 -6.47 11.80 -1.98
CA LEU A 356 -5.95 12.37 -0.75
C LEU A 356 -4.80 11.52 -0.24
N SER A 357 -3.66 12.16 -0.03
CA SER A 357 -2.47 11.54 0.51
C SER A 357 -2.50 11.44 2.03
N PRO A 358 -1.79 10.46 2.62
CA PRO A 358 -1.56 10.44 4.05
C PRO A 358 -0.82 11.71 4.49
N HIS A 359 -1.01 12.10 5.73
CA HIS A 359 -0.39 13.26 6.39
C HIS A 359 -0.71 14.63 5.77
N THR A 360 -1.66 14.71 4.83
CA THR A 360 -2.13 15.96 4.25
C THR A 360 -3.60 16.25 4.61
N TYR A 361 -4.06 17.46 4.29
CA TYR A 361 -5.45 17.89 4.50
C TYR A 361 -6.12 18.48 3.25
N ALA A 362 -5.41 18.45 2.11
CA ALA A 362 -5.91 18.92 0.83
C ALA A 362 -6.05 17.71 -0.11
N GLY A 363 -7.29 17.40 -0.48
CA GLY A 363 -7.58 16.44 -1.54
C GLY A 363 -7.48 17.12 -2.90
N VAL A 364 -7.12 16.37 -3.93
CA VAL A 364 -7.01 16.87 -5.31
C VAL A 364 -8.05 16.16 -6.17
N VAL A 365 -8.82 16.94 -6.92
CA VAL A 365 -9.83 16.38 -7.85
C VAL A 365 -9.11 15.78 -9.04
N GLY A 366 -9.46 14.53 -9.37
CA GLY A 366 -9.06 13.86 -10.59
C GLY A 366 -10.28 13.29 -11.33
N ARG A 367 -10.09 12.90 -12.58
CA ARG A 367 -11.10 12.24 -13.40
C ARG A 367 -10.61 10.86 -13.81
N VAL A 368 -11.41 9.84 -13.57
CA VAL A 368 -11.06 8.47 -13.97
C VAL A 368 -11.24 8.32 -15.47
N ILE A 369 -10.22 7.87 -16.18
CA ILE A 369 -10.28 7.68 -17.64
C ILE A 369 -10.19 6.22 -18.07
N GLY A 370 -9.86 5.31 -17.16
CA GLY A 370 -9.78 3.87 -17.44
C GLY A 370 -9.25 3.06 -16.28
N PHE A 371 -8.97 1.79 -16.56
CA PHE A 371 -8.63 0.78 -15.55
C PHE A 371 -7.38 0.00 -15.92
N THR A 372 -6.69 -0.51 -14.90
CA THR A 372 -5.57 -1.43 -15.07
C THR A 372 -5.73 -2.65 -14.17
N ASP A 373 -5.13 -3.76 -14.59
CA ASP A 373 -5.00 -4.96 -13.77
C ASP A 373 -3.89 -4.81 -12.72
N ALA A 374 -3.01 -3.82 -12.86
CA ALA A 374 -2.01 -3.50 -11.84
C ALA A 374 -2.67 -3.04 -10.51
N LEU A 375 -2.01 -3.33 -9.39
CA LEU A 375 -2.41 -2.86 -8.06
C LEU A 375 -1.83 -1.48 -7.74
N ALA A 376 -1.84 -0.58 -8.73
CA ALA A 376 -1.34 0.78 -8.63
C ALA A 376 -2.27 1.76 -9.35
N CYS A 377 -2.34 2.98 -8.83
CA CYS A 377 -3.04 4.11 -9.43
C CYS A 377 -2.03 4.87 -10.29
N PHE A 378 -2.29 4.91 -11.59
CA PHE A 378 -1.48 5.64 -12.54
C PHE A 378 -2.03 7.05 -12.75
N ALA A 379 -1.18 8.06 -12.59
CA ALA A 379 -1.54 9.44 -12.90
C ALA A 379 -0.33 10.23 -13.37
N HIS A 380 -0.61 11.42 -13.91
CA HIS A 380 0.44 12.35 -14.30
C HIS A 380 1.34 12.70 -13.10
N PRO A 381 2.67 12.82 -13.23
CA PRO A 381 3.56 13.18 -12.11
C PRO A 381 3.14 14.47 -11.39
N ILE A 382 2.66 15.47 -12.14
CA ILE A 382 2.04 16.70 -11.60
C ILE A 382 0.86 16.39 -10.67
N PHE A 383 0.01 15.40 -11.00
CA PHE A 383 -1.11 14.98 -10.13
C PHE A 383 -0.60 14.43 -8.80
N HIS A 384 0.40 13.55 -8.84
CA HIS A 384 0.99 12.97 -7.63
C HIS A 384 1.67 14.05 -6.77
N ALA A 385 2.46 14.93 -7.40
CA ALA A 385 3.13 16.04 -6.72
C ALA A 385 2.15 17.07 -6.12
N ALA A 386 1.01 17.33 -6.77
CA ALA A 386 -0.03 18.23 -6.24
C ALA A 386 -0.61 17.76 -4.90
N LYS A 387 -0.56 16.45 -4.63
CA LYS A 387 -0.97 15.87 -3.34
C LYS A 387 0.16 15.85 -2.30
N ARG A 388 1.29 16.49 -2.60
CA ARG A 388 2.53 16.53 -1.79
C ARG A 388 3.10 15.13 -1.55
N ARG A 389 3.12 14.31 -2.61
CA ARG A 389 3.65 12.94 -2.57
C ARG A 389 4.56 12.67 -3.74
N ASP A 390 5.52 11.80 -3.46
CA ASP A 390 6.44 11.27 -4.43
C ASP A 390 5.93 9.92 -4.95
N CYS A 391 6.54 9.45 -6.01
CA CYS A 391 6.26 8.13 -6.58
C CYS A 391 7.33 7.11 -6.16
N ASP A 392 7.69 7.08 -4.89
CA ASP A 392 8.73 6.23 -4.29
C ASP A 392 8.18 5.01 -3.53
N GLY A 393 6.90 4.67 -3.75
CA GLY A 393 6.17 3.60 -3.05
C GLY A 393 5.09 4.12 -2.09
N ASP A 394 4.83 5.42 -2.11
CA ASP A 394 3.71 6.04 -1.40
C ASP A 394 2.33 5.56 -1.91
N GLU A 395 1.34 5.69 -1.04
CA GLU A 395 -0.04 5.28 -1.28
C GLU A 395 -0.96 6.47 -1.11
N ASP A 396 -1.92 6.63 -2.00
CA ASP A 396 -2.98 7.61 -1.87
C ASP A 396 -4.33 6.95 -1.66
N SER A 397 -5.22 7.66 -0.99
CA SER A 397 -6.62 7.29 -0.88
C SER A 397 -7.46 7.95 -1.97
N ILE A 398 -8.36 7.19 -2.57
CA ILE A 398 -9.29 7.64 -3.61
C ILE A 398 -10.71 7.57 -3.06
N MET A 399 -11.49 8.63 -3.30
CA MET A 399 -12.89 8.78 -2.90
C MET A 399 -13.71 9.27 -4.10
N LEU A 400 -14.96 8.83 -4.26
CA LEU A 400 -15.88 9.51 -5.20
C LEU A 400 -16.12 10.94 -4.73
N LEU A 401 -16.12 11.93 -5.63
CA LEU A 401 -16.18 13.37 -5.25
C LEU A 401 -17.36 13.72 -4.34
N LEU A 402 -18.53 13.14 -4.58
CA LEU A 402 -19.72 13.44 -3.77
C LEU A 402 -19.66 12.85 -2.34
N ASP A 403 -18.82 11.83 -2.10
CA ASP A 403 -18.69 11.23 -0.76
C ASP A 403 -18.16 12.21 0.31
N PRO A 404 -16.98 12.86 0.14
CA PRO A 404 -16.53 13.85 1.09
C PRO A 404 -17.42 15.09 1.14
N LEU A 405 -18.25 15.37 0.14
CA LEU A 405 -19.18 16.51 0.21
C LEU A 405 -20.38 16.25 1.14
N ILE A 406 -20.87 15.02 1.21
CA ILE A 406 -22.10 14.68 1.96
C ILE A 406 -21.86 13.91 3.26
N ASN A 407 -20.69 13.27 3.39
CA ASN A 407 -20.37 12.40 4.54
C ASN A 407 -19.27 12.94 5.44
N PHE A 408 -18.44 13.87 4.96
CA PHE A 408 -17.46 14.54 5.79
C PHE A 408 -18.11 15.52 6.77
N SER A 409 -17.57 15.60 7.98
CA SER A 409 -17.86 16.70 8.89
C SER A 409 -16.67 16.99 9.80
N ARG A 410 -16.35 18.27 9.98
CA ARG A 410 -15.36 18.73 10.99
C ARG A 410 -15.72 18.26 12.40
N LEU A 411 -17.01 18.05 12.67
CA LEU A 411 -17.52 17.62 13.98
C LEU A 411 -17.23 16.13 14.29
N TYR A 412 -16.81 15.35 13.29
CA TYR A 412 -16.34 13.97 13.47
C TYR A 412 -14.83 13.91 13.79
N LEU A 413 -14.09 14.99 13.52
CA LEU A 413 -12.65 14.99 13.68
C LEU A 413 -12.23 14.96 15.15
N PRO A 414 -11.16 14.21 15.49
CA PRO A 414 -10.59 14.24 16.83
C PRO A 414 -10.08 15.64 17.20
N GLY A 415 -10.15 15.99 18.48
CA GLY A 415 -9.70 17.31 18.97
C GLY A 415 -8.18 17.55 18.96
N ARG A 416 -7.36 16.53 18.64
CA ARG A 416 -5.89 16.65 18.59
C ARG A 416 -5.44 17.01 17.17
N VAL A 417 -4.40 17.82 17.04
CA VAL A 417 -3.83 18.28 15.74
C VAL A 417 -3.54 17.12 14.79
N GLY A 418 -2.83 16.08 15.24
CA GLY A 418 -2.56 14.88 14.44
C GLY A 418 -3.82 14.06 14.09
N GLY A 419 -4.93 14.28 14.79
CA GLY A 419 -6.23 13.71 14.47
C GLY A 419 -6.91 14.33 13.25
N ARG A 420 -6.57 15.60 12.92
CA ARG A 420 -7.12 16.34 11.77
C ARG A 420 -6.37 16.06 10.46
N MET A 421 -5.13 15.59 10.53
CA MET A 421 -4.39 15.13 9.34
C MET A 421 -5.09 13.93 8.68
N ASP A 422 -4.85 13.69 7.40
CA ASP A 422 -5.48 12.66 6.57
C ASP A 422 -6.98 12.91 6.38
N THR A 423 -7.42 14.16 6.21
CA THR A 423 -8.84 14.48 6.00
C THR A 423 -9.02 15.49 4.86
N PRO A 424 -10.08 15.40 4.04
CA PRO A 424 -10.27 16.30 2.91
C PRO A 424 -10.86 17.65 3.38
N LEU A 425 -10.12 18.38 4.23
CA LEU A 425 -10.54 19.71 4.72
C LEU A 425 -10.59 20.74 3.59
N LEU A 426 -9.67 20.63 2.64
CA LEU A 426 -9.63 21.43 1.42
C LEU A 426 -9.69 20.49 0.20
N ILE A 427 -10.27 20.96 -0.89
CA ILE A 427 -10.32 20.25 -2.16
C ILE A 427 -9.78 21.19 -3.25
N THR A 428 -8.64 20.83 -3.83
CA THR A 428 -8.06 21.50 -4.99
C THR A 428 -8.73 20.99 -6.26
N VAL A 429 -9.44 21.88 -6.95
CA VAL A 429 -10.22 21.53 -8.15
C VAL A 429 -9.38 21.58 -9.41
N VAL A 430 -8.49 22.58 -9.53
CA VAL A 430 -7.59 22.76 -10.66
C VAL A 430 -6.16 22.78 -10.14
N ILE A 431 -5.30 21.98 -10.75
CA ILE A 431 -3.88 21.96 -10.41
C ILE A 431 -3.16 23.02 -11.23
N ASP A 432 -2.38 23.87 -10.56
CA ASP A 432 -1.35 24.68 -11.21
C ASP A 432 -0.01 23.90 -11.18
N PRO A 433 0.50 23.46 -12.34
CA PRO A 433 1.82 22.83 -12.43
C PRO A 433 2.97 23.67 -11.85
N GLY A 434 2.86 24.99 -11.77
CA GLY A 434 3.88 25.87 -11.19
C GLY A 434 3.98 25.76 -9.66
N GLU A 435 2.91 25.36 -8.99
CA GLU A 435 2.82 25.32 -7.52
C GLU A 435 3.06 23.92 -6.92
N VAL A 436 3.18 22.88 -7.77
CA VAL A 436 3.44 21.52 -7.29
C VAL A 436 4.90 21.34 -6.86
N ASP A 437 5.17 20.21 -6.19
CA ASP A 437 6.51 19.86 -5.72
C ASP A 437 7.56 19.79 -6.84
N GLU A 438 8.79 20.21 -6.53
CA GLU A 438 9.90 20.32 -7.47
C GLU A 438 10.31 18.98 -8.09
N GLN A 439 10.02 17.84 -7.45
CA GLN A 439 10.35 16.53 -8.02
C GLN A 439 9.68 16.30 -9.38
N ALA A 440 8.40 16.70 -9.52
CA ALA A 440 7.72 16.61 -10.81
C ALA A 440 8.35 17.55 -11.85
N HIS A 441 8.90 18.69 -11.42
CA HIS A 441 9.55 19.65 -12.31
C HIS A 441 10.86 19.12 -12.91
N ASN A 442 11.47 18.12 -12.28
CA ASN A 442 12.73 17.50 -12.71
C ASN A 442 12.56 16.35 -13.71
N LEU A 443 11.32 16.06 -14.15
CA LEU A 443 11.07 15.03 -15.16
C LEU A 443 11.60 15.47 -16.54
N ASP A 444 12.41 14.63 -17.17
CA ASP A 444 12.88 14.78 -18.54
C ASP A 444 11.72 14.64 -19.53
N VAL A 445 11.63 15.54 -20.51
CA VAL A 445 10.52 15.59 -21.48
C VAL A 445 10.89 15.18 -22.91
N LEU A 446 12.03 14.51 -23.08
CA LEU A 446 12.57 14.14 -24.39
C LEU A 446 11.94 12.85 -24.95
N ASP A 447 11.74 12.81 -26.27
CA ASP A 447 11.40 11.58 -27.00
C ASP A 447 12.61 10.66 -27.19
N ARG A 448 13.82 11.23 -27.20
CA ARG A 448 15.06 10.49 -27.40
C ARG A 448 16.22 11.14 -26.65
N ILE A 449 16.98 10.32 -25.93
CA ILE A 449 18.18 10.77 -25.23
C ILE A 449 19.29 11.10 -26.26
N PRO A 450 19.93 12.29 -26.17
CA PRO A 450 20.95 12.71 -27.14
C PRO A 450 22.27 11.93 -27.01
N LEU A 451 23.01 11.79 -28.11
CA LEU A 451 24.30 11.09 -28.13
C LEU A 451 25.32 11.65 -27.12
N GLU A 452 25.28 12.96 -26.88
CA GLU A 452 26.16 13.63 -25.94
C GLU A 452 25.99 13.14 -24.50
N PHE A 453 24.76 12.76 -24.11
CA PHE A 453 24.51 12.16 -22.80
C PHE A 453 25.33 10.89 -22.61
N TYR A 454 25.28 9.97 -23.58
CA TYR A 454 26.01 8.72 -23.53
C TYR A 454 27.53 8.93 -23.50
N ARG A 455 28.05 9.89 -24.28
CA ARG A 455 29.49 10.23 -24.30
C ARG A 455 29.98 10.84 -22.98
N LEU A 456 29.14 11.62 -22.31
CA LEU A 456 29.45 12.19 -21.00
C LEU A 456 29.37 11.15 -19.88
N ALA A 457 28.36 10.27 -19.94
CA ALA A 457 28.22 9.16 -19.02
C ALA A 457 29.42 8.20 -19.09
N GLU A 458 29.92 7.89 -20.29
CA GLU A 458 31.14 7.08 -20.50
C GLU A 458 32.38 7.70 -19.82
N ARG A 459 32.42 9.03 -19.67
CA ARG A 459 33.52 9.76 -19.02
C ARG A 459 33.27 10.00 -17.52
N GLY A 460 32.18 9.48 -16.96
CA GLY A 460 31.78 9.75 -15.57
C GLY A 460 31.51 11.23 -15.29
N ALA A 461 31.11 12.00 -16.30
CA ALA A 461 30.87 13.43 -16.14
C ALA A 461 29.55 13.72 -15.42
N HIS A 462 29.51 14.80 -14.65
CA HIS A 462 28.31 15.22 -13.92
C HIS A 462 27.20 15.72 -14.88
N ILE A 463 25.94 15.39 -14.55
CA ILE A 463 24.73 15.70 -15.35
C ILE A 463 24.55 17.19 -15.62
N SER A 464 25.08 18.07 -14.76
CA SER A 464 25.02 19.52 -14.92
C SER A 464 25.64 20.03 -16.22
N LYS A 465 26.56 19.28 -16.85
CA LYS A 465 27.12 19.64 -18.17
C LYS A 465 26.08 19.56 -19.31
N LEU A 466 24.95 18.92 -19.08
CA LEU A 466 23.83 18.81 -20.01
C LEU A 466 22.68 19.78 -19.69
N SER A 467 22.88 20.70 -18.73
CA SER A 467 21.90 21.73 -18.39
C SER A 467 21.50 22.52 -19.63
N GLY A 468 20.19 22.57 -19.92
CA GLY A 468 19.64 23.25 -21.09
C GLY A 468 19.61 22.44 -22.38
N LYS A 469 20.23 21.26 -22.42
CA LYS A 469 20.13 20.30 -23.56
C LYS A 469 19.07 19.23 -23.32
N ILE A 470 18.84 18.88 -22.05
CA ILE A 470 17.75 18.02 -21.62
C ILE A 470 16.69 18.92 -20.98
N PRO A 471 15.61 19.25 -21.71
CA PRO A 471 14.52 20.02 -21.14
C PRO A 471 13.80 19.17 -20.09
N THR A 472 13.34 19.85 -19.04
CA THR A 472 12.49 19.28 -18.00
C THR A 472 11.13 19.99 -17.98
N ILE A 473 10.17 19.46 -17.21
CA ILE A 473 8.89 20.15 -16.94
C ILE A 473 9.14 21.58 -16.42
N LYS A 474 10.12 21.79 -15.53
CA LYS A 474 10.52 23.12 -15.04
C LYS A 474 10.85 24.08 -16.17
N THR A 475 11.56 23.59 -17.19
CA THR A 475 12.02 24.39 -18.33
C THR A 475 10.82 24.79 -19.19
N LEU A 476 9.88 23.87 -19.45
CA LEU A 476 8.66 24.16 -20.20
C LEU A 476 7.80 25.21 -19.49
N LEU A 477 7.60 25.08 -18.17
CA LEU A 477 6.82 26.02 -17.37
C LEU A 477 7.43 27.42 -17.37
N ARG A 478 8.75 27.52 -17.17
CA ARG A 478 9.47 28.80 -17.20
C ARG A 478 9.36 29.50 -18.55
N GLU A 479 9.33 28.73 -19.64
CA GLU A 479 9.23 29.25 -21.00
C GLU A 479 7.77 29.51 -21.45
N GLY A 480 6.78 29.25 -20.58
CA GLY A 480 5.36 29.39 -20.93
C GLY A 480 4.90 28.43 -22.03
N LYS A 481 5.64 27.34 -22.26
CA LYS A 481 5.31 26.34 -23.29
C LYS A 481 4.25 25.37 -22.78
N PRO A 482 3.39 24.83 -23.66
CA PRO A 482 2.52 23.72 -23.30
C PRO A 482 3.31 22.56 -22.73
N LEU A 483 2.74 21.89 -21.72
CA LEU A 483 3.28 20.66 -21.14
C LEU A 483 3.10 19.49 -22.13
N ARG A 484 3.87 19.50 -23.21
CA ARG A 484 4.03 18.35 -24.09
C ARG A 484 5.25 17.56 -23.66
N ILE A 485 5.02 16.35 -23.18
CA ILE A 485 6.06 15.49 -22.62
C ILE A 485 6.38 14.39 -23.62
N GLY A 486 7.66 14.12 -23.86
CA GLY A 486 8.12 12.97 -24.61
C GLY A 486 8.35 11.74 -23.72
N TYR A 487 8.50 10.57 -24.34
CA TYR A 487 8.94 9.36 -23.66
C TYR A 487 9.89 8.55 -24.55
N THR A 488 10.81 7.82 -23.93
CA THR A 488 11.92 7.17 -24.65
C THR A 488 11.70 5.69 -24.93
N HIS A 489 10.98 4.99 -24.05
CA HIS A 489 10.80 3.53 -24.11
C HIS A 489 9.31 3.19 -24.11
N PRO A 490 8.73 2.73 -25.23
CA PRO A 490 7.34 2.30 -25.27
C PRO A 490 7.15 1.02 -24.46
N GLN A 491 6.00 0.92 -23.81
CA GLN A 491 5.54 -0.30 -23.13
C GLN A 491 4.27 -0.80 -23.78
N SER A 492 4.11 -2.11 -23.89
CA SER A 492 2.88 -2.73 -24.42
C SER A 492 1.79 -2.84 -23.35
N SER A 493 2.17 -2.91 -22.07
CA SER A 493 1.28 -3.09 -20.93
C SER A 493 1.66 -2.17 -19.77
N LEU A 494 0.67 -1.74 -18.98
CA LEU A 494 0.86 -1.06 -17.70
C LEU A 494 0.88 -2.02 -16.51
N ALA A 495 0.61 -3.30 -16.75
CA ALA A 495 0.61 -4.34 -15.73
C ALA A 495 1.78 -5.31 -15.93
N ALA A 496 2.45 -5.63 -14.83
CA ALA A 496 3.44 -6.71 -14.76
C ALA A 496 2.76 -8.03 -14.38
N HIS A 497 3.34 -9.15 -14.85
CA HIS A 497 2.92 -10.49 -14.45
C HIS A 497 4.07 -11.21 -13.73
N PRO A 498 3.84 -11.72 -12.50
CA PRO A 498 2.59 -11.71 -11.74
C PRO A 498 2.21 -10.31 -11.20
N VAL A 499 0.91 -10.04 -11.14
CA VAL A 499 0.33 -8.74 -10.67
C VAL A 499 0.54 -8.50 -9.18
N GLU A 500 0.53 -9.57 -8.39
CA GLU A 500 0.66 -9.52 -6.94
C GLU A 500 1.99 -10.14 -6.53
N SER A 501 2.71 -9.46 -5.63
CA SER A 501 3.99 -9.93 -5.13
C SER A 501 3.84 -11.22 -4.31
N SER A 502 4.81 -12.12 -4.45
CA SER A 502 4.87 -13.36 -3.65
C SER A 502 4.85 -13.08 -2.14
N TYR A 503 5.35 -11.90 -1.72
CA TYR A 503 5.34 -11.45 -0.33
C TYR A 503 3.93 -11.43 0.29
N LYS A 504 2.90 -11.06 -0.48
CA LYS A 504 1.52 -11.08 0.00
C LYS A 504 0.87 -12.46 -0.03
N ARG A 505 1.32 -13.30 -0.97
CA ARG A 505 0.82 -14.67 -1.12
C ARG A 505 1.29 -15.57 0.02
N TYR A 506 2.49 -15.34 0.55
CA TYR A 506 2.97 -16.02 1.74
C TYR A 506 2.19 -15.58 2.98
N GLY A 507 1.60 -16.55 3.69
CA GLY A 507 0.79 -16.29 4.86
C GLY A 507 1.63 -16.02 6.11
N SER A 508 2.71 -16.78 6.29
CA SER A 508 3.57 -16.69 7.48
C SER A 508 4.86 -15.91 7.23
N MET A 509 5.41 -15.32 8.29
CA MET A 509 6.72 -14.66 8.23
C MET A 509 7.85 -15.67 7.93
N LEU A 510 7.70 -16.91 8.39
CA LEU A 510 8.62 -18.00 8.14
C LEU A 510 8.77 -18.27 6.62
N GLU A 511 7.65 -18.45 5.92
CA GLU A 511 7.63 -18.65 4.47
C GLU A 511 8.30 -17.49 3.71
N LYS A 512 8.07 -16.25 4.15
CA LYS A 512 8.67 -15.06 3.55
C LYS A 512 10.19 -15.05 3.68
N ILE A 513 10.71 -15.41 4.86
CA ILE A 513 12.16 -15.50 5.10
C ILE A 513 12.78 -16.62 4.25
N LEU A 514 12.16 -17.79 4.23
CA LEU A 514 12.62 -18.91 3.40
C LEU A 514 12.60 -18.56 1.90
N GLY A 515 11.55 -17.88 1.44
CA GLY A 515 11.45 -17.38 0.07
C GLY A 515 12.56 -16.38 -0.27
N GLN A 516 12.90 -15.48 0.65
CA GLN A 516 14.01 -14.55 0.50
C GLN A 516 15.37 -15.27 0.39
N LEU A 517 15.64 -16.25 1.25
CA LEU A 517 16.89 -17.03 1.21
C LEU A 517 17.01 -17.83 -0.08
N LYS A 518 15.93 -18.49 -0.50
CA LYS A 518 15.88 -19.25 -1.77
C LYS A 518 16.13 -18.36 -2.99
N LEU A 519 15.74 -17.08 -2.92
CA LEU A 519 16.03 -16.12 -3.98
C LEU A 519 17.52 -15.69 -3.93
N ALA A 520 18.07 -15.47 -2.75
CA ALA A 520 19.48 -15.14 -2.57
C ALA A 520 20.41 -16.24 -3.14
N GLU A 521 20.08 -17.52 -2.90
CA GLU A 521 20.81 -18.68 -3.46
C GLU A 521 20.84 -18.71 -5.00
N LYS A 522 19.89 -18.04 -5.67
CA LYS A 522 19.76 -18.05 -7.13
C LYS A 522 20.40 -16.85 -7.81
N ILE A 523 20.55 -15.72 -7.11
CA ILE A 523 20.98 -14.46 -7.70
C ILE A 523 22.50 -14.34 -7.53
N ALA A 524 23.23 -14.34 -8.64
CA ALA A 524 24.70 -14.25 -8.63
C ALA A 524 25.25 -12.98 -7.95
N SER A 525 24.49 -11.89 -7.94
CA SER A 525 24.87 -10.61 -7.33
C SER A 525 24.54 -10.51 -5.83
N VAL A 526 23.98 -11.55 -5.21
CA VAL A 526 23.57 -11.55 -3.80
C VAL A 526 24.35 -12.60 -3.04
N ASP A 527 25.05 -12.18 -1.97
CA ASP A 527 25.68 -13.12 -1.04
C ASP A 527 24.64 -13.62 -0.02
N GLU A 528 24.24 -14.89 -0.16
CA GLU A 528 23.29 -15.55 0.73
C GLU A 528 23.73 -15.57 2.20
N HIS A 529 25.03 -15.68 2.46
CA HIS A 529 25.58 -15.73 3.82
C HIS A 529 25.47 -14.36 4.47
N PHE A 530 25.83 -13.31 3.73
CA PHE A 530 25.68 -11.94 4.20
C PHE A 530 24.22 -11.59 4.49
N VAL A 531 23.29 -12.01 3.63
CA VAL A 531 21.85 -11.81 3.85
C VAL A 531 21.37 -12.54 5.11
N ALA A 532 21.77 -13.80 5.30
CA ALA A 532 21.40 -14.58 6.48
C ALA A 532 21.93 -13.96 7.77
N GLU A 533 23.22 -13.57 7.79
CA GLU A 533 23.86 -12.93 8.94
C GLU A 533 23.17 -11.61 9.31
N LYS A 534 22.95 -10.73 8.32
CA LYS A 534 22.29 -9.44 8.57
C LYS A 534 20.85 -9.58 9.02
N MET A 535 20.12 -10.56 8.50
CA MET A 535 18.75 -10.84 8.92
C MET A 535 18.69 -11.28 10.38
N VAL A 536 19.58 -12.18 10.81
CA VAL A 536 19.61 -12.64 12.20
C VAL A 536 20.05 -11.52 13.14
N GLU A 537 21.13 -10.82 12.80
CA GLU A 537 21.69 -9.75 13.63
C GLU A 537 20.71 -8.59 13.83
N THR A 538 20.09 -8.11 12.75
CA THR A 538 19.30 -6.87 12.78
C THR A 538 17.87 -7.10 13.26
N HIS A 539 17.24 -8.18 12.78
CA HIS A 539 15.80 -8.37 12.94
C HIS A 539 15.48 -9.50 13.92
N LEU A 540 15.96 -10.72 13.65
CA LEU A 540 15.45 -11.91 14.35
C LEU A 540 15.96 -12.02 15.79
N LEU A 541 17.26 -11.86 16.02
CA LEU A 541 17.83 -11.96 17.37
C LEU A 541 17.31 -10.84 18.27
N SER A 542 17.18 -9.62 17.73
CA SER A 542 16.58 -8.48 18.41
C SER A 542 15.12 -8.72 18.79
N ASP A 543 14.32 -9.30 17.89
CA ASP A 543 12.90 -9.62 18.14
C ASP A 543 12.75 -10.75 19.16
N ILE A 544 13.54 -11.82 19.04
CA ILE A 544 13.56 -12.95 19.99
C ILE A 544 13.89 -12.46 21.41
N LEU A 545 15.01 -11.74 21.58
CA LEU A 545 15.43 -11.22 22.88
C LEU A 545 14.46 -10.15 23.42
N GLY A 546 13.92 -9.31 22.53
CA GLY A 546 12.91 -8.31 22.86
C GLY A 546 11.62 -8.95 23.39
N ASN A 547 11.10 -9.96 22.70
CA ASN A 547 9.91 -10.70 23.10
C ASN A 547 10.14 -11.50 24.39
N MET A 548 11.33 -12.10 24.56
CA MET A 548 11.68 -12.78 25.81
C MET A 548 11.67 -11.80 27.00
N ARG A 549 12.33 -10.64 26.88
CA ARG A 549 12.30 -9.59 27.93
C ARG A 549 10.88 -9.11 28.19
N ALA A 550 10.10 -8.87 27.14
CA ALA A 550 8.72 -8.44 27.26
C ALA A 550 7.85 -9.49 27.96
N PHE A 551 8.06 -10.78 27.69
CA PHE A 551 7.35 -11.88 28.33
C PHE A 551 7.58 -11.92 29.85
N PHE A 552 8.81 -11.69 30.31
CA PHE A 552 9.11 -11.68 31.75
C PHE A 552 8.67 -10.41 32.47
N LEU A 553 8.66 -9.27 31.77
CA LEU A 553 8.30 -7.97 32.34
C LEU A 553 6.84 -7.58 32.11
N GLN A 554 6.05 -8.45 31.48
CA GLN A 554 4.70 -8.11 31.04
C GLN A 554 3.76 -7.80 32.21
N GLY A 555 2.80 -6.91 31.93
CA GLY A 555 1.58 -6.81 32.72
C GLY A 555 0.49 -7.74 32.19
N PHE A 556 -0.52 -7.96 33.01
CA PHE A 556 -1.67 -8.79 32.72
C PHE A 556 -2.89 -7.93 32.43
N ARG A 557 -3.81 -8.42 31.61
CA ARG A 557 -5.03 -7.71 31.22
C ARG A 557 -6.25 -8.59 31.40
N CYS A 558 -7.34 -8.04 31.92
CA CYS A 558 -8.63 -8.73 31.89
C CYS A 558 -9.19 -8.79 30.46
N LYS A 559 -9.58 -9.97 29.97
CA LYS A 559 -10.20 -10.14 28.64
C LYS A 559 -11.53 -9.40 28.50
N ARG A 560 -12.27 -9.23 29.61
CA ARG A 560 -13.62 -8.64 29.63
C ARG A 560 -13.61 -7.12 29.73
N CYS A 561 -13.06 -6.55 30.81
CA CYS A 561 -13.10 -5.10 31.04
C CYS A 561 -11.81 -4.38 30.59
N GLY A 562 -10.74 -5.12 30.28
CA GLY A 562 -9.47 -4.53 29.87
C GLY A 562 -8.64 -3.91 31.00
N ALA A 563 -9.03 -4.07 32.27
CA ALA A 563 -8.23 -3.64 33.41
C ALA A 563 -6.82 -4.24 33.34
N ARG A 564 -5.81 -3.43 33.67
CA ARG A 564 -4.40 -3.79 33.60
C ARG A 564 -3.85 -4.01 34.99
N TYR A 565 -3.11 -5.09 35.17
CA TYR A 565 -2.46 -5.45 36.42
C TYR A 565 -0.98 -5.65 36.18
N ARG A 566 -0.13 -5.13 37.06
CA ARG A 566 1.32 -5.39 37.00
C ARG A 566 1.65 -6.84 37.32
N ARG A 567 0.86 -7.48 38.19
CA ARG A 567 0.97 -8.89 38.58
C ARG A 567 -0.43 -9.52 38.55
N PRO A 568 -0.57 -10.82 38.26
CA PRO A 568 -1.87 -11.45 38.27
C PRO A 568 -2.43 -11.42 39.71
N PRO A 569 -3.72 -11.09 39.91
CA PRO A 569 -4.35 -11.22 41.22
C PRO A 569 -4.27 -12.67 41.73
N LEU A 570 -4.08 -12.87 43.04
CA LEU A 570 -4.03 -14.22 43.64
C LEU A 570 -5.30 -15.03 43.40
N THR A 571 -6.43 -14.36 43.21
CA THR A 571 -7.72 -14.98 42.87
C THR A 571 -7.83 -15.45 41.41
N ASN A 572 -6.78 -15.23 40.60
CA ASN A 572 -6.71 -15.47 39.16
C ASN A 572 -7.88 -14.89 38.33
N SER A 573 -8.57 -13.91 38.90
CA SER A 573 -9.78 -13.28 38.36
C SER A 573 -9.68 -11.77 38.52
N CYS A 574 -10.29 -11.04 37.59
CA CYS A 574 -10.24 -9.59 37.57
C CYS A 574 -10.97 -9.00 38.77
N VAL A 575 -10.27 -8.23 39.59
CA VAL A 575 -10.82 -7.55 40.78
C VAL A 575 -12.01 -6.64 40.45
N SER A 576 -12.06 -6.08 39.24
CA SER A 576 -13.11 -5.13 38.84
C SER A 576 -14.37 -5.79 38.25
N CYS A 577 -14.27 -6.98 37.65
CA CYS A 577 -15.39 -7.57 36.90
C CYS A 577 -15.51 -9.10 36.98
N GLY A 578 -14.66 -9.76 37.76
CA GLY A 578 -14.57 -11.22 37.89
C GLY A 578 -14.08 -11.97 36.65
N GLY A 579 -13.79 -11.28 35.53
CA GLY A 579 -13.38 -11.91 34.28
C GLY A 579 -11.94 -12.47 34.30
N GLU A 580 -11.64 -13.38 33.38
CA GLU A 580 -10.32 -14.00 33.23
C GLU A 580 -9.22 -12.95 32.98
N VAL A 581 -8.13 -13.07 33.73
CA VAL A 581 -6.91 -12.26 33.58
C VAL A 581 -5.94 -13.05 32.72
N THR A 582 -5.49 -12.45 31.61
CA THR A 582 -4.61 -13.10 30.66
C THR A 582 -3.33 -12.31 30.48
N GLN A 583 -2.27 -13.03 30.09
CA GLN A 583 -0.99 -12.46 29.72
C GLN A 583 -1.10 -11.63 28.44
N THR A 584 -0.24 -10.63 28.29
CA THR A 584 -0.23 -9.76 27.09
C THR A 584 0.74 -10.27 26.03
N VAL A 585 1.79 -10.97 26.44
CA VAL A 585 2.77 -11.65 25.60
C VAL A 585 2.70 -13.14 25.90
N PHE A 586 2.45 -13.94 24.86
CA PHE A 586 2.35 -15.40 24.97
C PHE A 586 3.69 -16.05 24.63
N ARG A 587 3.97 -17.22 25.21
CA ARG A 587 5.19 -18.02 24.95
C ARG A 587 5.45 -18.23 23.45
N GLY A 588 4.41 -18.56 22.68
CA GLY A 588 4.53 -18.75 21.23
C GLY A 588 5.03 -17.52 20.46
N ALA A 589 4.94 -16.31 21.01
CA ALA A 589 5.55 -15.12 20.42
C ALA A 589 7.08 -15.11 20.56
N VAL A 590 7.62 -15.71 21.62
CA VAL A 590 9.07 -15.84 21.87
C VAL A 590 9.65 -16.97 21.03
N GLU A 591 8.98 -18.13 20.98
CA GLU A 591 9.45 -19.33 20.27
C GLU A 591 9.31 -19.22 18.74
N LYS A 592 8.53 -18.25 18.24
CA LYS A 592 8.14 -18.10 16.83
C LYS A 592 9.28 -18.24 15.82
N TYR A 593 10.48 -17.76 16.13
CA TYR A 593 11.63 -17.75 15.23
C TYR A 593 12.78 -18.66 15.67
N VAL A 594 12.68 -19.31 16.83
CA VAL A 594 13.75 -20.15 17.39
C VAL A 594 14.11 -21.27 16.41
N GLU A 595 13.12 -22.03 15.96
CA GLU A 595 13.32 -23.15 15.04
C GLU A 595 13.91 -22.73 13.68
N LEU A 596 13.48 -21.58 13.16
CA LEU A 596 14.00 -21.03 11.90
C LEU A 596 15.48 -20.66 12.01
N VAL A 597 15.83 -19.96 13.09
CA VAL A 597 17.21 -19.54 13.32
C VAL A 597 18.10 -20.77 13.49
N GLU A 598 17.64 -21.74 14.28
CA GLU A 598 18.36 -22.96 14.58
C GLU A 598 18.58 -23.86 13.35
N LYS A 599 17.50 -24.22 12.66
CA LYS A 599 17.56 -25.27 11.61
C LYS A 599 18.06 -24.77 10.26
N VAL A 600 17.88 -23.48 9.97
CA VAL A 600 18.12 -22.90 8.63
C VAL A 600 19.23 -21.87 8.65
N LEU A 601 19.13 -20.85 9.50
CA LEU A 601 20.03 -19.70 9.42
C LEU A 601 21.42 -19.99 10.00
N LEU A 602 21.52 -20.72 11.10
CA LEU A 602 22.82 -21.11 11.68
C LEU A 602 23.74 -21.79 10.66
N LYS A 603 23.20 -22.66 9.79
CA LYS A 603 23.96 -23.37 8.75
C LYS A 603 24.55 -22.43 7.69
N LYS A 604 24.00 -21.22 7.56
CA LYS A 604 24.41 -20.21 6.57
C LYS A 604 25.29 -19.11 7.18
N ILE A 605 25.55 -19.11 8.48
CA ILE A 605 26.39 -18.11 9.14
C ILE A 605 27.86 -18.52 9.04
N LYS A 606 28.72 -17.62 8.56
CA LYS A 606 30.17 -17.81 8.51
C LYS A 606 30.86 -17.24 9.74
N SER A 607 30.31 -16.17 10.32
CA SER A 607 30.85 -15.56 11.53
C SER A 607 30.69 -16.44 12.76
N ARG A 608 31.81 -16.96 13.27
CA ARG A 608 31.84 -17.81 14.48
C ARG A 608 31.26 -17.11 15.71
N TYR A 609 31.60 -15.83 15.92
CA TYR A 609 31.07 -15.05 17.04
C TYR A 609 29.54 -14.94 16.98
N LEU A 610 29.00 -14.68 15.80
CA LEU A 610 27.55 -14.56 15.63
C LEU A 610 26.87 -15.91 15.88
N ALA A 611 27.43 -17.00 15.36
CA ALA A 611 26.92 -18.35 15.59
C ALA A 611 26.89 -18.72 17.08
N GLU A 612 27.99 -18.49 17.82
CA GLU A 612 28.06 -18.76 19.27
C GLU A 612 27.06 -17.89 20.05
N ARG A 613 26.94 -16.60 19.71
CA ARG A 613 25.97 -15.69 20.34
C ARG A 613 24.52 -16.15 20.13
N ILE A 614 24.21 -16.62 18.93
CA ILE A 614 22.88 -17.15 18.60
C ILE A 614 22.63 -18.43 19.39
N ASN A 615 23.55 -19.39 19.38
CA ASN A 615 23.41 -20.64 20.11
C ASN A 615 23.14 -20.38 21.59
N LEU A 616 23.92 -19.52 22.22
CA LEU A 616 23.73 -19.15 23.62
C LEU A 616 22.34 -18.53 23.86
N ALA A 617 21.86 -17.67 22.95
CA ALA A 617 20.53 -17.07 23.07
C ALA A 617 19.41 -18.11 22.94
N LEU A 618 19.53 -19.05 21.99
CA LEU A 618 18.54 -20.10 21.77
C LEU A 618 18.51 -21.11 22.91
N GLU A 619 19.67 -21.56 23.38
CA GLU A 619 19.81 -22.46 24.55
C GLU A 619 19.18 -21.84 25.80
N ASN A 620 19.45 -20.56 26.08
CA ASN A 620 18.84 -19.85 27.21
C ASN A 620 17.31 -19.85 27.13
N ILE A 621 16.74 -19.66 25.93
CA ILE A 621 15.30 -19.68 25.73
C ILE A 621 14.74 -21.09 25.94
N MET A 622 15.37 -22.10 25.34
CA MET A 622 14.96 -23.49 25.49
C MET A 622 14.99 -23.92 26.96
N ASN A 623 16.09 -23.68 27.67
CA ASN A 623 16.23 -24.02 29.09
C ASN A 623 15.17 -23.34 29.98
N VAL A 624 14.85 -22.08 29.68
CA VAL A 624 13.84 -21.31 30.42
C VAL A 624 12.43 -21.89 30.23
N PHE A 625 12.10 -22.37 29.03
CA PHE A 625 10.75 -22.79 28.68
C PHE A 625 10.56 -24.33 28.68
N GLU A 626 11.63 -25.11 28.78
CA GLU A 626 11.60 -26.58 28.86
C GLU A 626 11.01 -27.10 30.16
N ALA A 627 11.10 -26.35 31.27
CA ALA A 627 10.58 -26.76 32.58
C ALA A 627 9.06 -27.07 32.62
N GLU A 628 8.30 -26.72 31.58
CA GLU A 628 6.85 -26.99 31.45
C GLU A 628 6.48 -28.07 30.41
N ARG A 629 7.45 -28.72 29.72
CA ARG A 629 7.15 -29.91 28.92
C ARG A 629 6.81 -31.07 29.87
N LYS A 630 5.57 -31.09 30.40
CA LYS A 630 4.96 -32.37 30.77
C LYS A 630 4.89 -33.18 29.50
N GLU A 631 5.61 -34.29 29.49
CA GLU A 631 5.59 -35.31 28.45
C GLU A 631 4.14 -35.56 28.02
N GLN A 632 3.78 -35.09 26.83
CA GLN A 632 2.66 -35.67 26.13
C GLN A 632 3.23 -36.91 25.47
N SER A 633 3.20 -38.03 26.19
CA SER A 633 3.64 -39.32 25.67
C SER A 633 2.88 -39.59 24.37
N SER A 634 3.64 -39.89 23.33
CA SER A 634 3.06 -40.29 22.05
C SER A 634 2.38 -41.66 22.24
N LEU A 635 1.29 -41.91 21.51
CA LEU A 635 0.61 -43.22 21.54
C LEU A 635 1.55 -44.36 21.10
N GLU A 636 2.59 -44.03 20.32
CA GLU A 636 3.65 -44.95 19.89
C GLU A 636 4.55 -45.38 21.05
N GLU A 637 4.88 -44.49 21.99
CA GLU A 637 5.61 -44.83 23.23
C GLU A 637 4.75 -45.65 24.20
N PHE A 638 3.42 -45.56 24.13
CA PHE A 638 2.51 -46.37 24.95
C PHE A 638 2.29 -47.79 24.38
N LEU A 639 2.45 -47.97 23.07
CA LEU A 639 2.21 -49.24 22.37
C LEU A 639 3.51 -50.03 22.06
N GLY A 640 4.68 -49.47 22.33
CA GLY A 640 6.00 -50.06 22.05
C GLY A 640 6.70 -50.68 23.26
N GLY A 641 5.96 -51.32 24.18
CA GLY A 641 6.49 -52.06 25.33
C GLY A 641 6.57 -53.56 25.08
#